data_AF-A0A5N5PM14-F1
#
_entry.id   AF-A0A5N5PM14-F1
#
_cell.length_a   1.000
_cell.length_b   1.000
_cell.length_c   1.000
_cell.angle_alpha   90.00
_cell.angle_beta   90.00
_cell.angle_gamma   90.00
#
_symmetry.space_group_name_H-M   'P 1'
#
loop_
_entity.id
_entity.type
_entity.pdbx_description
1 polymer ?
#
loop_
_entity_poly.entity_id
_entity_poly.type
_entity_poly.pdbx_seq_one_letter_code
_entity_poly.pdbx_strand_id
1 'polypeptide(L)'
;MFPTTSPAYKCWRCLAKAELSGYPLQATRIPRSRGLRKGFATVHHINKRAAGSLPKPEEGETQNPTIPIRERLRRWEAENPLPAQSLLVDHGDPGARNNSLTRAQSVSQIDVDFDRDAADSYQPLFEGDDLDDLRSSSSDIQLGDMVELTAETLRVQLLAVCLGTFNGYQHFYTNTGKWFTSLGLKTLFVVKHFVDKGTVQEVVDSLPSTTGNPELLNVLQELKAGPSREVGSILLRRMEAFQKEARLVYQSSAAKLDNAHQVLSGTERLLTLGEIANAVLHPGLKVKGKFSPSALYAVHMSLMQNGAGFRPASTVSHTKGYLFTVSSDKEMALIQKVGYQVRSFLRQSAGLRKARTDEDLEKSAFGQFILKARKAVDDSRVSREWSPHGMLGPCRAPASPILPGWTSDDLEIIYFLHVWAAAHKFSAVSPFNSTAASILRALDRYTDVEYLDESVGWTFLQEIGWIKPWEIQSRYRLRLPGLELERGGGVIPPAARGEQLQADLFEGRRKDFNLKCFCIDAESATDIDDGVSLERTDKPGEYWIHVHVADPASRLRPESTWAQQAAAQTQTTYLWGHFSRMFGDDSIKENFSLANDKPCLTFSAKVNEAGKLLDYEIAAATLRNVTYLAPVTVAERCGDEPWSPPPPKDSFSVGEWAETTSEPSRPMVKAKDLSEEDVQDLSKLSSLASKLHSRRLKKGAVPYYFSRPEAEVSFDNVEVIKTPDSFMRCNGDPSIRIIYGRQTGSMLVSSIMQLAGEVAGRWCIERGVPVPFRVQPRAAENAKALQEFAERCYPKLRNGEPLTSEEWRSFMFLSGGTDISTQPGPNFAMGIDYYTKATSPLRRYSDLLVHWQIEATLLEEEQRGQTLEGNKDDSFLPFPRAVLEEEILPLLRVRERHAKLLDQSQGNREWMLQALLRAWKFGENADLPKTFRYKVSMVISKKLAKGTINWFDMDATLEPRGMAEVEEDGKHIALADVKVGDVYEVELDDVNVHSRQVTVRALRRLEEGDK
;
A
#
# COMPACT_ATOMS: atom_id res chain seq x y z
N MET A 1 -41.10 -18.30 -23.26
CA MET A 1 -40.66 -19.47 -24.07
C MET A 1 -40.02 -18.96 -25.35
N PHE A 2 -38.69 -18.98 -25.41
CA PHE A 2 -37.87 -18.84 -26.63
C PHE A 2 -36.64 -19.76 -26.46
N PRO A 3 -36.21 -20.48 -27.50
CA PRO A 3 -35.55 -21.77 -27.34
C PRO A 3 -34.04 -21.68 -27.11
N THR A 4 -33.58 -22.65 -26.34
CA THR A 4 -32.21 -23.02 -26.00
C THR A 4 -31.47 -23.66 -27.16
N THR A 5 -30.47 -22.97 -27.74
CA THR A 5 -29.27 -23.57 -28.34
C THR A 5 -28.25 -22.48 -28.68
N SER A 6 -27.15 -22.39 -27.94
CA SER A 6 -25.97 -21.62 -28.32
C SER A 6 -25.02 -22.53 -29.10
N PRO A 7 -24.58 -22.22 -30.34
CA PRO A 7 -23.65 -23.09 -31.06
C PRO A 7 -22.21 -22.75 -30.70
N ALA A 8 -21.39 -23.80 -30.69
CA ALA A 8 -19.95 -23.78 -30.47
C ALA A 8 -19.20 -22.74 -31.33
N TYR A 9 -18.05 -22.30 -30.79
CA TYR A 9 -17.08 -21.36 -31.36
C TYR A 9 -17.09 -21.26 -32.90
N LYS A 10 -17.44 -20.07 -33.42
CA LYS A 10 -17.29 -19.72 -34.85
C LYS A 10 -16.02 -18.91 -35.04
N CYS A 11 -15.12 -19.38 -35.91
CA CYS A 11 -13.89 -18.65 -36.23
C CYS A 11 -14.20 -17.31 -36.93
N TRP A 12 -13.28 -16.34 -36.83
CA TRP A 12 -13.48 -14.97 -37.32
C TRP A 12 -13.81 -14.89 -38.83
N ARG A 13 -13.31 -15.83 -39.64
CA ARG A 13 -13.64 -15.92 -41.08
C ARG A 13 -15.08 -16.32 -41.35
N CYS A 14 -15.72 -17.06 -40.44
CA CYS A 14 -17.12 -17.45 -40.55
C CYS A 14 -18.06 -16.34 -40.07
N LEU A 15 -17.65 -15.54 -39.08
CA LEU A 15 -18.36 -14.32 -38.66
C LEU A 15 -18.38 -13.27 -39.79
N ALA A 16 -17.23 -13.05 -40.44
CA ALA A 16 -17.11 -12.11 -41.56
C ALA A 16 -17.96 -12.51 -42.80
N LYS A 17 -18.35 -13.78 -42.93
CA LYS A 17 -19.25 -14.25 -44.01
C LYS A 17 -20.73 -14.12 -43.66
N ALA A 18 -21.10 -14.07 -42.37
CA ALA A 18 -22.48 -14.04 -41.92
C ALA A 18 -23.10 -12.63 -41.93
N GLU A 19 -22.29 -11.58 -41.80
CA GLU A 19 -22.75 -10.18 -41.84
C GLU A 19 -23.03 -9.65 -43.26
N LEU A 20 -22.69 -10.41 -44.31
CA LEU A 20 -22.88 -10.03 -45.71
C LEU A 20 -24.21 -10.50 -46.32
N SER A 21 -25.11 -11.13 -45.56
CA SER A 21 -26.34 -11.74 -46.09
C SER A 21 -27.65 -11.20 -45.48
N GLY A 22 -27.69 -9.92 -45.11
CA GLY A 22 -28.92 -9.26 -44.65
C GLY A 22 -29.12 -7.89 -45.30
N TYR A 23 -30.14 -7.81 -46.16
CA TYR A 23 -30.71 -6.65 -46.88
C TYR A 23 -30.32 -6.42 -48.36
N PRO A 24 -31.31 -6.14 -49.24
CA PRO A 24 -31.17 -6.22 -50.69
C PRO A 24 -30.68 -4.89 -51.26
N LEU A 25 -29.62 -4.91 -52.07
CA LEU A 25 -29.17 -3.74 -52.83
C LEU A 25 -29.29 -4.01 -54.33
N GLN A 26 -30.07 -3.14 -54.99
CA GLN A 26 -30.07 -2.97 -56.44
C GLN A 26 -28.66 -2.77 -56.96
N ALA A 27 -28.38 -3.47 -58.06
CA ALA A 27 -27.08 -3.53 -58.69
C ALA A 27 -26.66 -2.19 -59.31
N THR A 28 -25.48 -1.70 -58.95
CA THR A 28 -24.61 -0.97 -59.88
C THR A 28 -23.19 -1.51 -59.78
N ARG A 29 -22.65 -1.90 -60.95
CA ARG A 29 -21.36 -2.57 -61.14
C ARG A 29 -20.19 -1.63 -60.81
N ILE A 30 -19.23 -2.12 -60.03
CA ILE A 30 -17.87 -1.54 -59.91
C ILE A 30 -16.86 -2.58 -60.42
N PRO A 31 -15.84 -2.21 -61.24
CA PRO A 31 -14.96 -3.17 -61.88
C PRO A 31 -13.92 -3.75 -60.90
N ARG A 32 -13.58 -5.02 -61.14
CA ARG A 32 -12.52 -5.77 -60.44
C ARG A 32 -11.17 -5.06 -60.54
N SER A 33 -10.60 -4.64 -59.41
CA SER A 33 -9.17 -4.36 -59.29
C SER A 33 -8.46 -5.48 -58.52
N ARG A 34 -7.30 -5.88 -59.05
CA ARG A 34 -6.47 -7.00 -58.62
C ARG A 34 -5.88 -6.77 -57.23
N GLY A 35 -5.57 -7.88 -56.57
CA GLY A 35 -5.26 -7.99 -55.15
C GLY A 35 -4.12 -7.13 -54.62
N LEU A 36 -4.21 -6.83 -53.33
CA LEU A 36 -3.10 -6.38 -52.50
C LEU A 36 -3.24 -7.05 -51.12
N ARG A 37 -2.46 -8.12 -50.92
CA ARG A 37 -1.99 -8.51 -49.59
C ARG A 37 -1.09 -7.38 -49.10
N LYS A 38 -1.45 -6.67 -48.02
CA LYS A 38 -0.48 -5.93 -47.22
C LYS A 38 -0.76 -6.19 -45.74
N GLY A 39 0.24 -6.79 -45.10
CA GLY A 39 0.28 -7.01 -43.66
C GLY A 39 0.43 -5.69 -42.91
N PHE A 40 0.01 -5.73 -41.65
CA PHE A 40 0.23 -4.68 -40.67
C PHE A 40 1.74 -4.46 -40.48
N ALA A 41 2.24 -3.28 -40.84
CA ALA A 41 3.58 -2.82 -40.49
C ALA A 41 3.44 -1.57 -39.62
N THR A 42 4.10 -1.56 -38.47
CA THR A 42 3.99 -0.60 -37.36
C THR A 42 5.02 0.52 -37.40
N VAL A 43 5.49 0.95 -38.57
CA VAL A 43 6.50 2.02 -38.68
C VAL A 43 6.04 3.10 -39.65
N HIS A 44 5.86 4.32 -39.15
CA HIS A 44 5.62 5.51 -39.98
C HIS A 44 6.96 6.03 -40.52
N HIS A 45 7.17 5.95 -41.83
CA HIS A 45 8.25 6.69 -42.49
C HIS A 45 7.81 8.13 -42.77
N ILE A 46 8.68 9.08 -42.45
CA ILE A 46 8.53 10.51 -42.75
C ILE A 46 8.51 10.71 -44.27
N ASN A 47 7.41 11.26 -44.79
CA ASN A 47 7.27 11.63 -46.20
C ASN A 47 8.12 12.89 -46.50
N LYS A 48 9.31 12.73 -47.09
CA LYS A 48 9.98 13.82 -47.82
C LYS A 48 9.52 13.81 -49.27
N ARG A 49 8.82 14.88 -49.68
CA ARG A 49 8.56 15.22 -51.09
C ARG A 49 9.89 15.38 -51.83
N ALA A 50 10.12 14.57 -52.85
CA ALA A 50 11.02 14.92 -53.94
C ALA A 50 10.34 14.54 -55.26
N ALA A 51 9.95 15.56 -56.03
CA ALA A 51 9.54 15.39 -57.41
C ALA A 51 10.79 15.08 -58.24
N GLY A 52 10.80 13.93 -58.91
CA GLY A 52 11.86 13.53 -59.82
C GLY A 52 11.43 12.30 -60.61
N SER A 53 11.27 12.45 -61.91
CA SER A 53 10.97 11.38 -62.86
C SER A 53 12.06 10.30 -62.82
N LEU A 54 11.68 9.05 -62.54
CA LEU A 54 12.57 7.90 -62.70
C LEU A 54 12.78 7.61 -64.20
N PRO A 55 14.01 7.51 -64.71
CA PRO A 55 14.26 6.96 -66.04
C PRO A 55 14.09 5.44 -66.01
N LYS A 56 13.66 4.86 -67.15
CA LYS A 56 13.63 3.40 -67.37
C LYS A 56 15.06 2.83 -67.30
N PRO A 57 15.28 1.62 -66.76
CA PRO A 57 16.59 1.00 -66.81
C PRO A 57 16.86 0.44 -68.21
N GLU A 58 18.00 0.83 -68.78
CA GLU A 58 18.60 0.16 -69.94
C GLU A 58 19.18 -1.20 -69.54
N GLU A 59 19.06 -2.15 -70.46
CA GLU A 59 19.55 -3.52 -70.36
C GLU A 59 21.09 -3.54 -70.32
N GLY A 60 21.66 -3.94 -69.20
CA GLY A 60 23.11 -4.09 -69.06
C GLY A 60 23.58 -4.35 -67.63
N GLU A 61 23.05 -5.35 -66.95
CA GLU A 61 23.62 -5.79 -65.66
C GLU A 61 24.59 -6.96 -65.87
N THR A 62 25.88 -6.62 -65.85
CA THR A 62 26.93 -7.55 -65.44
C THR A 62 26.62 -8.03 -64.03
N GLN A 63 26.61 -9.35 -63.84
CA GLN A 63 26.39 -10.00 -62.55
C GLN A 63 27.47 -9.58 -61.54
N ASN A 64 27.18 -8.57 -60.73
CA ASN A 64 27.94 -8.32 -59.51
C ASN A 64 27.64 -9.43 -58.51
N PRO A 65 28.65 -10.03 -57.85
CA PRO A 65 28.42 -11.03 -56.83
C PRO A 65 27.57 -10.39 -55.74
N THR A 66 26.39 -10.95 -55.49
CA THR A 66 25.48 -10.47 -54.45
C THR A 66 26.18 -10.59 -53.11
N ILE A 67 26.70 -9.46 -52.64
CA ILE A 67 27.29 -9.30 -51.31
C ILE A 67 26.29 -9.90 -50.30
N PRO A 68 26.74 -10.74 -49.34
CA PRO A 68 25.88 -11.33 -48.33
C PRO A 68 25.00 -10.27 -47.65
N ILE A 69 23.75 -10.63 -47.35
CA ILE A 69 22.75 -9.69 -46.81
C ILE A 69 23.24 -8.92 -45.58
N ARG A 70 24.06 -9.56 -44.72
CA ARG A 70 24.66 -8.93 -43.53
C ARG A 70 25.66 -7.84 -43.87
N GLU A 71 26.43 -8.01 -44.93
CA GLU A 71 27.47 -7.07 -45.32
C GLU A 71 26.86 -5.89 -46.12
N ARG A 72 25.77 -6.14 -46.85
CA ARG A 72 24.87 -5.08 -47.33
C ARG A 72 24.21 -4.28 -46.21
N LEU A 73 23.72 -4.95 -45.16
CA LEU A 73 23.14 -4.29 -43.99
C LEU A 73 24.17 -3.44 -43.25
N ARG A 74 25.40 -3.94 -43.04
CA ARG A 74 26.49 -3.16 -42.44
C ARG A 74 26.86 -1.93 -43.27
N ARG A 75 26.92 -2.05 -44.60
CA ARG A 75 27.13 -0.89 -45.48
C ARG A 75 25.97 0.09 -45.40
N TRP A 76 24.73 -0.41 -45.39
CA TRP A 76 23.55 0.42 -45.25
C TRP A 76 23.52 1.14 -43.88
N GLU A 77 23.88 0.48 -42.78
CA GLU A 77 24.01 1.09 -41.44
C GLU A 77 25.13 2.14 -41.40
N ALA A 78 26.28 1.88 -42.04
CA ALA A 78 27.37 2.84 -42.15
C ALA A 78 27.00 4.06 -43.02
N GLU A 79 26.21 3.85 -44.07
CA GLU A 79 25.72 4.89 -44.98
C GLU A 79 24.49 5.64 -44.42
N ASN A 80 23.77 5.04 -43.46
CA ASN A 80 22.60 5.61 -42.79
C ASN A 80 22.80 5.56 -41.27
N PRO A 81 23.75 6.36 -40.72
CA PRO A 81 23.98 6.46 -39.28
C PRO A 81 22.81 7.23 -38.65
N LEU A 82 21.64 6.62 -38.59
CA LEU A 82 20.60 7.04 -37.66
C LEU A 82 21.03 6.52 -36.28
N PRO A 83 20.88 7.31 -35.20
CA PRO A 83 20.99 6.75 -33.86
C PRO A 83 20.03 5.56 -33.81
N ALA A 84 20.52 4.40 -33.36
CA ALA A 84 19.69 3.22 -33.23
C ALA A 84 18.49 3.58 -32.35
N GLN A 85 17.33 3.80 -32.96
CA GLN A 85 16.10 3.92 -32.21
C GLN A 85 15.84 2.52 -31.68
N SER A 86 15.95 2.38 -30.36
CA SER A 86 15.55 1.14 -29.68
C SER A 86 14.15 0.79 -30.18
N LEU A 87 14.01 -0.38 -30.80
CA LEU A 87 12.67 -0.94 -31.00
C LEU A 87 12.07 -1.03 -29.60
N LEU A 88 10.82 -0.57 -29.43
CA LEU A 88 10.09 -0.73 -28.17
C LEU A 88 10.33 -2.13 -27.64
N VAL A 89 11.00 -2.23 -26.49
CA VAL A 89 11.38 -3.53 -25.95
C VAL A 89 10.07 -4.19 -25.54
N ASP A 90 9.74 -5.34 -26.15
CA ASP A 90 8.50 -6.09 -25.85
C ASP A 90 8.45 -6.50 -24.36
N HIS A 91 9.64 -6.66 -23.77
CA HIS A 91 9.86 -6.75 -22.33
C HIS A 91 10.13 -5.32 -21.83
N GLY A 92 9.14 -4.70 -21.21
CA GLY A 92 9.38 -3.50 -20.43
C GLY A 92 10.38 -3.81 -19.31
N ASP A 93 11.01 -2.75 -18.81
CA ASP A 93 11.76 -2.82 -17.56
C ASP A 93 10.88 -3.45 -16.47
N PRO A 94 11.46 -4.04 -15.41
CA PRO A 94 10.66 -4.56 -14.31
C PRO A 94 9.59 -3.51 -13.92
N GLY A 95 8.38 -3.94 -13.55
CA GLY A 95 7.22 -3.06 -13.22
C GLY A 95 6.79 -2.00 -14.25
N ALA A 96 7.40 -1.93 -15.43
CA ALA A 96 6.79 -1.31 -16.60
C ALA A 96 5.78 -2.28 -17.23
N ARG A 97 4.87 -1.76 -18.05
CA ARG A 97 3.86 -2.59 -18.71
C ARG A 97 4.46 -3.37 -19.88
N ASN A 98 4.34 -4.69 -19.83
CA ASN A 98 4.84 -5.57 -20.89
C ASN A 98 3.79 -5.82 -21.99
N ASN A 99 4.27 -6.05 -23.22
CA ASN A 99 3.41 -6.46 -24.33
C ASN A 99 2.98 -7.93 -24.20
N SER A 100 1.99 -8.18 -23.32
CA SER A 100 1.42 -9.51 -23.08
C SER A 100 0.38 -9.95 -24.12
N LEU A 101 0.08 -9.10 -25.11
CA LEU A 101 -0.95 -9.34 -26.12
C LEU A 101 -0.42 -10.08 -27.36
N THR A 102 0.85 -9.87 -27.73
CA THR A 102 1.43 -10.38 -28.98
C THR A 102 2.37 -11.58 -28.79
N ARG A 103 2.82 -11.88 -27.57
CA ARG A 103 3.65 -13.07 -27.27
C ARG A 103 3.15 -13.88 -26.08
N ALA A 104 3.17 -15.20 -26.24
CA ALA A 104 3.01 -16.14 -25.12
C ALA A 104 4.30 -16.10 -24.27
N GLN A 105 4.18 -15.68 -23.02
CA GLN A 105 5.28 -15.77 -22.06
C GLN A 105 5.59 -17.24 -21.75
N SER A 106 6.85 -17.62 -21.83
CA SER A 106 7.28 -18.98 -21.47
C SER A 106 7.39 -19.12 -19.95
N VAL A 107 7.18 -20.33 -19.43
CA VAL A 107 7.41 -20.67 -18.01
C VAL A 107 8.87 -20.39 -17.60
N SER A 108 9.82 -20.44 -18.54
CA SER A 108 11.21 -20.04 -18.29
C SER A 108 11.41 -18.54 -18.05
N GLN A 109 10.48 -17.70 -18.47
CA GLN A 109 10.47 -16.24 -18.29
C GLN A 109 9.63 -15.79 -17.08
N ILE A 110 9.17 -16.73 -16.23
CA ILE A 110 8.55 -16.38 -14.96
C ILE A 110 9.62 -15.74 -14.08
N ASP A 111 9.66 -14.41 -14.09
CA ASP A 111 10.09 -13.69 -12.91
C ASP A 111 8.95 -13.83 -11.91
N VAL A 112 9.22 -14.46 -10.78
CA VAL A 112 8.35 -14.30 -9.64
C VAL A 112 8.48 -12.84 -9.25
N ASP A 113 7.35 -12.12 -9.20
CA ASP A 113 7.35 -10.71 -8.82
C ASP A 113 8.00 -10.59 -7.43
N PHE A 114 9.28 -10.25 -7.42
CA PHE A 114 9.96 -9.79 -6.22
C PHE A 114 9.36 -8.44 -5.93
N ASP A 115 8.79 -8.32 -4.74
CA ASP A 115 8.06 -7.12 -4.36
C ASP A 115 8.94 -5.87 -4.64
N ARG A 116 8.48 -5.03 -5.58
CA ARG A 116 9.14 -3.75 -5.89
C ARG A 116 9.08 -2.83 -4.68
N ASP A 117 8.01 -2.96 -3.92
CA ASP A 117 7.80 -2.36 -2.60
C ASP A 117 8.36 -3.26 -1.48
N ALA A 118 9.10 -4.35 -1.77
CA ALA A 118 9.63 -5.23 -0.72
C ALA A 118 10.61 -4.47 0.17
N ALA A 119 11.35 -3.52 -0.42
CA ALA A 119 12.19 -2.61 0.36
C ALA A 119 11.34 -1.87 1.40
N ASP A 120 10.18 -1.32 1.01
CA ASP A 120 9.20 -0.77 1.96
C ASP A 120 8.70 -1.86 2.94
N SER A 121 8.43 -3.10 2.48
CA SER A 121 8.01 -4.25 3.31
C SER A 121 9.05 -4.69 4.35
N TYR A 122 10.33 -4.47 4.09
CA TYR A 122 11.45 -4.75 4.99
C TYR A 122 11.88 -3.52 5.79
N GLN A 123 11.35 -2.34 5.46
CA GLN A 123 11.62 -1.12 6.19
C GLN A 123 10.74 -1.09 7.48
N PRO A 124 11.38 -1.10 8.67
CA PRO A 124 10.70 -1.15 9.96
C PRO A 124 9.92 0.15 10.29
N LEU A 125 8.59 0.22 10.05
CA LEU A 125 7.74 1.37 10.44
C LEU A 125 7.61 1.45 11.97
N PHE A 126 8.57 2.07 12.65
CA PHE A 126 8.47 2.23 14.11
C PHE A 126 8.83 3.66 14.50
N GLU A 127 7.79 4.40 14.87
CA GLU A 127 7.87 5.40 15.93
C GLU A 127 7.35 4.78 17.23
N GLY A 128 7.71 5.38 18.37
CA GLY A 128 7.65 4.79 19.73
C GLY A 128 6.33 4.15 20.17
N ASP A 129 5.18 4.52 19.61
CA ASP A 129 3.86 3.97 19.95
C ASP A 129 3.38 2.81 19.03
N ASP A 130 4.07 2.56 17.91
CA ASP A 130 3.71 1.55 16.91
C ASP A 130 4.58 0.28 16.98
N LEU A 131 5.21 0.05 18.14
CA LEU A 131 5.98 -1.16 18.47
C LEU A 131 5.17 -2.45 18.27
N ASP A 132 3.85 -2.33 18.34
CA ASP A 132 2.91 -3.40 18.08
C ASP A 132 2.81 -3.81 16.64
N ASP A 133 3.05 -2.96 15.64
CA ASP A 133 2.62 -3.25 14.27
C ASP A 133 3.81 -3.51 13.35
N LEU A 134 4.57 -4.59 13.67
CA LEU A 134 5.41 -5.27 12.68
C LEU A 134 4.48 -5.63 11.52
N ARG A 135 4.66 -5.04 10.34
CA ARG A 135 3.80 -5.27 9.17
C ARG A 135 3.49 -6.77 9.04
N SER A 136 2.22 -7.13 8.79
CA SER A 136 1.86 -8.48 8.34
C SER A 136 2.53 -8.74 6.99
N SER A 137 3.80 -9.15 7.05
CA SER A 137 4.48 -9.82 5.96
C SER A 137 3.89 -11.23 5.86
N SER A 138 3.96 -11.80 4.66
CA SER A 138 3.52 -13.13 4.19
C SER A 138 3.97 -14.37 5.01
N SER A 139 4.34 -14.17 6.28
CA SER A 139 4.96 -15.08 7.21
C SER A 139 4.11 -16.30 7.63
N ASP A 140 2.86 -16.39 7.18
CA ASP A 140 2.00 -17.53 7.49
C ASP A 140 2.16 -18.72 6.54
N ILE A 141 2.82 -18.59 5.38
CA ILE A 141 2.99 -19.72 4.45
C ILE A 141 3.93 -20.76 5.08
N GLN A 142 3.38 -21.94 5.40
CA GLN A 142 4.11 -23.03 6.04
C GLN A 142 4.51 -24.13 5.04
N LEU A 143 5.44 -24.99 5.46
CA LEU A 143 5.82 -26.18 4.72
C LEU A 143 4.59 -27.05 4.41
N GLY A 144 4.39 -27.36 3.13
CA GLY A 144 3.24 -28.12 2.63
C GLY A 144 2.01 -27.29 2.25
N ASP A 145 2.01 -25.97 2.47
CA ASP A 145 0.99 -25.09 1.92
C ASP A 145 1.13 -24.97 0.40
N MET A 146 0.01 -24.87 -0.31
CA MET A 146 -0.01 -24.53 -1.73
C MET A 146 -0.33 -23.06 -1.90
N VAL A 147 0.35 -22.41 -2.83
CA VAL A 147 0.20 -20.99 -3.15
C VAL A 147 -0.03 -20.82 -4.65
N GLU A 148 -0.77 -19.79 -5.01
CA GLU A 148 -0.81 -19.28 -6.37
C GLU A 148 0.34 -18.29 -6.57
N LEU A 149 1.10 -18.47 -7.64
CA LEU A 149 2.08 -17.49 -8.09
C LEU A 149 1.41 -16.55 -9.07
N THR A 150 1.39 -15.27 -8.69
CA THR A 150 0.99 -14.19 -9.58
C THR A 150 2.22 -13.62 -10.25
N ALA A 151 2.21 -13.53 -11.58
CA ALA A 151 3.02 -12.54 -12.28
C ALA A 151 2.05 -11.60 -12.99
N GLU A 152 2.20 -10.29 -12.80
CA GLU A 152 1.26 -9.28 -13.32
C GLU A 152 1.07 -9.33 -14.85
N THR A 153 1.99 -10.00 -15.54
CA THR A 153 2.03 -10.11 -17.00
C THR A 153 1.57 -11.48 -17.54
N LEU A 154 1.37 -12.46 -16.65
CA LEU A 154 0.92 -13.80 -17.04
C LEU A 154 -0.60 -13.88 -17.10
N ARG A 155 -1.10 -14.42 -18.22
CA ARG A 155 -2.51 -14.86 -18.34
C ARG A 155 -2.78 -16.22 -17.70
N VAL A 156 -1.74 -16.89 -17.20
CA VAL A 156 -1.81 -18.25 -16.64
C VAL A 156 -1.36 -18.20 -15.20
N GLN A 157 -2.26 -18.60 -14.30
CA GLN A 157 -1.97 -18.70 -12.87
C GLN A 157 -1.21 -20.01 -12.61
N LEU A 158 -0.07 -19.88 -11.95
CA LEU A 158 0.80 -21.01 -11.62
C LEU A 158 0.59 -21.39 -10.17
N LEU A 159 0.67 -22.69 -9.87
CA LEU A 159 0.58 -23.18 -8.50
C LEU A 159 1.96 -23.64 -8.05
N ALA A 160 2.26 -23.45 -6.78
CA ALA A 160 3.45 -24.00 -6.15
C ALA A 160 3.15 -24.51 -4.76
N VAL A 161 3.95 -25.48 -4.30
CA VAL A 161 3.95 -25.97 -2.92
C VAL A 161 5.15 -25.39 -2.19
N CYS A 162 4.93 -24.85 -0.99
CA CYS A 162 6.00 -24.40 -0.10
C CYS A 162 6.78 -25.60 0.43
N LEU A 163 8.08 -25.61 0.15
CA LEU A 163 9.03 -26.62 0.62
C LEU A 163 9.62 -26.28 2.00
N GLY A 164 9.27 -25.11 2.56
CA GLY A 164 9.85 -24.60 3.80
C GLY A 164 10.74 -23.39 3.56
N THR A 165 11.34 -22.90 4.64
CA THR A 165 12.30 -21.78 4.59
C THR A 165 13.68 -22.26 4.98
N PHE A 166 14.67 -21.97 4.15
CA PHE A 166 16.08 -22.28 4.40
C PHE A 166 16.93 -21.04 4.14
N ASN A 167 17.91 -20.75 4.99
CA ASN A 167 18.83 -19.61 4.87
C ASN A 167 18.13 -18.23 4.68
N GLY A 168 16.94 -18.05 5.27
CA GLY A 168 16.16 -16.80 5.17
C GLY A 168 15.32 -16.66 3.88
N TYR A 169 15.28 -17.67 3.02
CA TYR A 169 14.47 -17.70 1.80
C TYR A 169 13.37 -18.76 1.89
N GLN A 170 12.16 -18.45 1.45
CA GLN A 170 11.11 -19.45 1.25
C GLN A 170 11.37 -20.22 -0.05
N HIS A 171 11.29 -21.54 -0.02
CA HIS A 171 11.51 -22.42 -1.16
C HIS A 171 10.17 -22.94 -1.66
N PHE A 172 10.01 -23.01 -2.98
CA PHE A 172 8.77 -23.40 -3.60
C PHE A 172 9.00 -24.35 -4.78
N TYR A 173 8.07 -25.28 -4.98
CA TYR A 173 8.07 -26.22 -6.09
C TYR A 173 6.80 -26.06 -6.94
N THR A 174 6.95 -25.66 -8.20
CA THR A 174 5.81 -25.33 -9.07
C THR A 174 5.14 -26.57 -9.67
N ASN A 175 3.89 -26.41 -10.14
CA ASN A 175 3.19 -27.38 -10.97
C ASN A 175 3.85 -27.65 -12.34
N THR A 176 4.86 -26.85 -12.72
CA THR A 176 5.71 -27.09 -13.89
C THR A 176 6.98 -27.88 -13.53
N GLY A 177 7.19 -28.21 -12.25
CA GLY A 177 8.35 -28.92 -11.75
C GLY A 177 9.61 -28.06 -11.64
N LYS A 178 9.44 -26.75 -11.54
CA LYS A 178 10.53 -25.79 -11.33
C LYS A 178 10.63 -25.50 -9.83
N TRP A 179 11.85 -25.50 -9.31
CA TRP A 179 12.15 -24.97 -8.00
C TRP A 179 12.55 -23.50 -8.10
N PHE A 180 12.08 -22.68 -7.16
CA PHE A 180 12.52 -21.31 -7.00
C PHE A 180 12.51 -20.93 -5.51
N THR A 181 13.13 -19.80 -5.21
CA THR A 181 13.12 -19.20 -3.88
C THR A 181 12.56 -17.78 -3.92
N SER A 182 12.02 -17.34 -2.80
CA SER A 182 11.54 -15.97 -2.61
C SER A 182 11.89 -15.48 -1.21
N LEU A 183 12.18 -14.19 -1.09
CA LEU A 183 12.32 -13.50 0.21
C LEU A 183 10.96 -13.07 0.78
N GLY A 184 9.90 -13.12 -0.04
CA GLY A 184 8.53 -12.78 0.31
C GLY A 184 7.65 -12.95 -0.93
N LEU A 185 6.72 -13.90 -0.89
CA LEU A 185 5.85 -14.18 -2.03
C LEU A 185 4.58 -13.33 -1.95
N LYS A 186 4.30 -12.55 -3.00
CA LYS A 186 2.97 -11.97 -3.23
C LYS A 186 2.08 -13.06 -3.80
N THR A 187 1.06 -13.46 -3.04
CA THR A 187 0.09 -14.46 -3.49
C THR A 187 -1.33 -14.03 -3.12
N LEU A 188 -2.26 -14.19 -4.06
CA LEU A 188 -3.66 -13.87 -3.82
C LEU A 188 -4.47 -15.08 -3.34
N PHE A 189 -3.88 -16.27 -3.35
CA PHE A 189 -4.57 -17.51 -2.99
C PHE A 189 -3.62 -18.55 -2.39
N VAL A 190 -3.96 -19.02 -1.20
CA VAL A 190 -3.23 -20.00 -0.39
C VAL A 190 -4.18 -21.11 0.06
N VAL A 191 -3.73 -22.35 -0.03
CA VAL A 191 -4.39 -23.52 0.56
C VAL A 191 -3.49 -24.07 1.65
N LYS A 192 -3.94 -23.91 2.90
CA LYS A 192 -3.24 -24.40 4.09
C LYS A 192 -3.24 -25.92 4.14
N HIS A 193 -2.11 -26.48 4.57
CA HIS A 193 -1.92 -27.93 4.76
C HIS A 193 -2.32 -28.74 3.52
N PHE A 194 -1.97 -28.24 2.34
CA PHE A 194 -2.35 -28.85 1.07
C PHE A 194 -1.75 -30.27 0.91
N VAL A 195 -0.52 -30.44 1.39
CA VAL A 195 0.16 -31.73 1.54
C VAL A 195 0.74 -31.86 2.94
N ASP A 196 0.88 -33.09 3.43
CA ASP A 196 1.51 -33.36 4.72
C ASP A 196 3.03 -33.13 4.66
N LYS A 197 3.62 -32.86 5.83
CA LYS A 197 5.06 -32.54 5.94
C LYS A 197 5.96 -33.67 5.47
N GLY A 198 5.56 -34.93 5.68
CA GLY A 198 6.34 -36.11 5.28
C GLY A 198 6.46 -36.22 3.75
N THR A 199 5.35 -35.99 3.03
CA THR A 199 5.32 -35.98 1.56
C THR A 199 6.23 -34.90 0.95
N VAL A 200 6.42 -33.77 1.63
CA VAL A 200 7.29 -32.69 1.15
C VAL A 200 8.77 -32.99 1.41
N GLN A 201 9.09 -33.80 2.42
CA GLN A 201 10.45 -34.04 2.88
C GLN A 201 11.34 -34.66 1.79
N GLU A 202 10.84 -35.61 1.00
CA GLU A 202 11.61 -36.21 -0.11
C GLU A 202 12.08 -35.16 -1.13
N VAL A 203 11.26 -34.14 -1.39
CA VAL A 203 11.59 -33.03 -2.30
C VAL A 203 12.59 -32.08 -1.62
N VAL A 204 12.41 -31.82 -0.33
CA VAL A 204 13.31 -30.99 0.49
C VAL A 204 14.71 -31.60 0.58
N ASP A 205 14.81 -32.91 0.81
CA ASP A 205 16.09 -33.62 0.93
C ASP A 205 16.88 -33.61 -0.39
N SER A 206 16.20 -33.40 -1.51
CA SER A 206 16.82 -33.24 -2.83
C SER A 206 17.18 -31.79 -3.19
N LEU A 207 16.96 -30.83 -2.29
CA LEU A 207 17.37 -29.44 -2.51
C LEU A 207 18.91 -29.32 -2.49
N PRO A 208 19.50 -28.53 -3.40
CA PRO A 208 20.94 -28.28 -3.37
C PRO A 208 21.33 -27.56 -2.09
N SER A 209 22.46 -27.95 -1.49
CA SER A 209 23.01 -27.28 -0.31
C SER A 209 23.40 -25.84 -0.66
N THR A 210 22.97 -24.89 0.18
CA THR A 210 23.22 -23.45 0.02
C THR A 210 23.91 -22.84 1.24
N THR A 211 24.45 -23.69 2.12
CA THR A 211 25.06 -23.27 3.39
C THR A 211 26.18 -22.25 3.16
N GLY A 212 25.99 -21.04 3.67
CA GLY A 212 27.01 -19.99 3.71
C GLY A 212 27.15 -19.09 2.47
N ASN A 213 26.35 -19.28 1.40
CA ASN A 213 26.38 -18.38 0.25
C ASN A 213 24.99 -18.19 -0.41
N PRO A 214 24.24 -17.14 -0.03
CA PRO A 214 22.95 -16.81 -0.63
C PRO A 214 23.02 -16.47 -2.12
N GLU A 215 24.14 -15.96 -2.63
CA GLU A 215 24.31 -15.62 -4.05
C GLU A 215 24.29 -16.88 -4.94
N LEU A 216 24.67 -18.03 -4.38
CA LEU A 216 24.63 -19.32 -5.06
C LEU A 216 23.20 -19.75 -5.41
N LEU A 217 22.17 -19.29 -4.67
CA LEU A 217 20.77 -19.64 -4.94
C LEU A 217 20.32 -19.22 -6.34
N ASN A 218 20.68 -18.01 -6.75
CA ASN A 218 20.32 -17.49 -8.09
C ASN A 218 20.99 -18.31 -9.19
N VAL A 219 22.28 -18.64 -8.99
CA VAL A 219 23.05 -19.47 -9.94
C VAL A 219 22.46 -20.88 -10.05
N LEU A 220 22.12 -21.52 -8.93
CA LEU A 220 21.53 -22.86 -8.90
C LEU A 220 20.16 -22.90 -9.61
N GLN A 221 19.37 -21.83 -9.50
CA GLN A 221 18.10 -21.70 -10.22
C GLN A 221 18.30 -21.52 -11.73
N GLU A 222 19.26 -20.70 -12.15
CA GLU A 222 19.64 -20.54 -13.55
C GLU A 222 20.09 -21.87 -14.17
N LEU A 223 20.90 -22.64 -13.42
CA LEU A 223 21.38 -23.97 -13.80
C LEU A 223 20.32 -25.07 -13.70
N LYS A 224 19.12 -24.76 -13.19
CA LYS A 224 18.03 -25.72 -12.93
C LYS A 224 18.48 -26.90 -12.06
N ALA A 225 19.39 -26.65 -11.12
CA ALA A 225 19.96 -27.65 -10.21
C ALA A 225 19.03 -28.04 -9.05
N GLY A 226 17.72 -27.83 -9.20
CA GLY A 226 16.71 -28.15 -8.19
C GLY A 226 16.16 -29.58 -8.30
N PRO A 227 15.22 -29.95 -7.41
CA PRO A 227 14.56 -31.25 -7.40
C PRO A 227 13.97 -31.64 -8.77
N SER A 228 14.18 -32.89 -9.19
CA SER A 228 13.66 -33.39 -10.46
C SER A 228 12.13 -33.53 -10.43
N ARG A 229 11.51 -33.58 -11.62
CA ARG A 229 10.07 -33.84 -11.76
C ARG A 229 9.65 -35.21 -11.24
N GLU A 230 10.55 -36.18 -11.22
CA GLU A 230 10.30 -37.52 -10.71
C GLU A 230 10.19 -37.51 -9.20
N VAL A 231 11.13 -36.84 -8.52
CA VAL A 231 11.11 -36.61 -7.06
C VAL A 231 9.86 -35.81 -6.66
N GLY A 232 9.52 -34.75 -7.40
CA GLY A 232 8.32 -33.93 -7.15
C GLY A 232 6.99 -34.53 -7.64
N SER A 233 6.96 -35.77 -8.14
CA SER A 233 5.81 -36.32 -8.88
C SER A 233 4.50 -36.39 -8.07
N ILE A 234 4.58 -36.59 -6.75
CA ILE A 234 3.42 -36.59 -5.86
C ILE A 234 2.81 -35.18 -5.77
N LEU A 235 3.65 -34.15 -5.59
CA LEU A 235 3.23 -32.75 -5.53
C LEU A 235 2.58 -32.31 -6.86
N LEU A 236 3.18 -32.70 -7.99
CA LEU A 236 2.65 -32.42 -9.33
C LEU A 236 1.24 -33.02 -9.51
N ARG A 237 1.05 -34.30 -9.17
CA ARG A 237 -0.25 -34.97 -9.26
C ARG A 237 -1.30 -34.33 -8.35
N ARG A 238 -0.93 -33.93 -7.13
CA ARG A 238 -1.83 -33.23 -6.21
C ARG A 238 -2.29 -31.89 -6.75
N MET A 239 -1.37 -31.05 -7.25
CA MET A 239 -1.71 -29.76 -7.86
C MET A 239 -2.55 -29.93 -9.14
N GLU A 240 -2.25 -30.93 -9.97
CA GLU A 240 -3.04 -31.24 -11.17
C GLU A 240 -4.48 -31.65 -10.82
N ALA A 241 -4.65 -32.52 -9.81
CA ALA A 241 -5.97 -32.92 -9.33
C ALA A 241 -6.76 -31.71 -8.80
N PHE A 242 -6.12 -30.83 -8.03
CA PHE A 242 -6.71 -29.59 -7.53
C PHE A 242 -7.19 -28.68 -8.67
N GLN A 243 -6.36 -28.47 -9.71
CA GLN A 243 -6.74 -27.67 -10.88
C GLN A 243 -7.89 -28.32 -11.66
N LYS A 244 -7.89 -29.64 -11.80
CA LYS A 244 -8.97 -30.37 -12.46
C LYS A 244 -10.29 -30.20 -11.73
N GLU A 245 -10.29 -30.32 -10.41
CA GLU A 245 -11.49 -30.08 -9.57
C GLU A 245 -11.99 -28.64 -9.73
N ALA A 246 -11.10 -27.65 -9.63
CA ALA A 246 -11.47 -26.24 -9.78
C ALA A 246 -12.09 -25.96 -11.17
N ARG A 247 -11.55 -26.54 -12.25
CA ARG A 247 -12.12 -26.42 -13.60
C ARG A 247 -13.51 -27.04 -13.70
N LEU A 248 -13.74 -28.20 -13.07
CA LEU A 248 -15.06 -28.83 -13.04
C LEU A 248 -16.08 -27.96 -12.30
N VAL A 249 -15.69 -27.38 -11.16
CA VAL A 249 -16.54 -26.42 -10.43
C VAL A 249 -16.86 -25.22 -11.31
N TYR A 250 -15.85 -24.62 -11.95
CA TYR A 250 -16.06 -23.51 -12.87
C TYR A 250 -17.04 -23.88 -13.99
N GLN A 251 -16.84 -25.01 -14.67
CA GLN A 251 -17.73 -25.48 -15.74
C GLN A 251 -19.17 -25.67 -15.27
N SER A 252 -19.38 -26.19 -14.07
CA SER A 252 -20.72 -26.38 -13.49
C SER A 252 -21.47 -25.07 -13.21
N SER A 253 -20.73 -23.96 -13.02
CA SER A 253 -21.26 -22.65 -12.61
C SER A 253 -20.88 -21.51 -13.58
N ALA A 254 -20.44 -21.84 -14.80
CA ALA A 254 -19.81 -20.89 -15.73
C ALA A 254 -20.69 -19.67 -16.03
N ALA A 255 -22.00 -19.87 -16.25
CA ALA A 255 -22.91 -18.78 -16.56
C ALA A 255 -22.97 -17.70 -15.46
N LYS A 256 -22.90 -18.10 -14.18
CA LYS A 256 -22.86 -17.17 -13.04
C LYS A 256 -21.48 -16.59 -12.82
N LEU A 257 -20.43 -17.39 -13.00
CA LEU A 257 -19.04 -16.97 -12.79
C LEU A 257 -18.59 -15.94 -13.83
N ASP A 258 -18.90 -16.17 -15.12
CA ASP A 258 -18.59 -15.22 -16.20
C ASP A 258 -19.33 -13.89 -16.04
N ASN A 259 -20.48 -13.91 -15.36
CA ASN A 259 -21.31 -12.74 -15.05
C ASN A 259 -21.31 -12.41 -13.56
N ALA A 260 -20.27 -12.77 -12.81
CA ALA A 260 -20.25 -12.65 -11.35
C ALA A 260 -20.54 -11.22 -10.87
N HIS A 261 -20.08 -10.20 -11.60
CA HIS A 261 -20.35 -8.80 -11.27
C HIS A 261 -21.85 -8.47 -11.37
N GLN A 262 -22.53 -8.96 -12.41
CA GLN A 262 -23.98 -8.78 -12.55
C GLN A 262 -24.77 -9.52 -11.47
N VAL A 263 -24.29 -10.69 -11.02
CA VAL A 263 -24.90 -11.43 -9.90
C VAL A 263 -24.74 -10.66 -8.59
N LEU A 264 -23.63 -9.96 -8.41
CA LEU A 264 -23.29 -9.19 -7.23
C LEU A 264 -23.63 -7.70 -7.33
N SER A 265 -24.43 -7.32 -8.33
CA SER A 265 -24.79 -5.94 -8.68
C SER A 265 -25.21 -5.13 -7.46
N GLY A 266 -24.85 -3.85 -7.46
CA GLY A 266 -25.25 -2.93 -6.40
C GLY A 266 -24.23 -1.82 -6.17
N THR A 267 -24.19 -1.34 -4.92
CA THR A 267 -23.23 -0.35 -4.46
C THR A 267 -21.85 -0.98 -4.27
N GLU A 268 -20.83 -0.12 -4.32
CA GLU A 268 -19.46 -0.54 -4.06
C GLU A 268 -19.32 -1.05 -2.62
N ARG A 269 -18.74 -2.25 -2.46
CA ARG A 269 -18.61 -2.92 -1.16
C ARG A 269 -17.43 -3.89 -1.13
N LEU A 270 -17.01 -4.27 0.07
CA LEU A 270 -16.07 -5.36 0.29
C LEU A 270 -16.85 -6.65 0.54
N LEU A 271 -16.43 -7.74 -0.12
CA LEU A 271 -16.93 -9.08 0.13
C LEU A 271 -15.76 -10.04 0.28
N THR A 272 -15.90 -11.00 1.18
CA THR A 272 -15.01 -12.17 1.26
C THR A 272 -15.26 -13.10 0.07
N LEU A 273 -14.24 -13.85 -0.31
CA LEU A 273 -14.37 -14.89 -1.33
C LEU A 273 -15.41 -15.95 -0.97
N GLY A 274 -15.63 -16.20 0.33
CA GLY A 274 -16.68 -17.09 0.80
C GLY A 274 -18.09 -16.56 0.51
N GLU A 275 -18.34 -15.27 0.78
CA GLU A 275 -19.60 -14.60 0.44
C GLU A 275 -19.84 -14.56 -1.07
N ILE A 276 -18.80 -14.25 -1.85
CA ILE A 276 -18.89 -14.27 -3.31
C ILE A 276 -19.21 -15.70 -3.79
N ALA A 277 -18.52 -16.71 -3.27
CA ALA A 277 -18.78 -18.11 -3.58
C ALA A 277 -20.22 -18.52 -3.23
N ASN A 278 -20.77 -18.05 -2.10
CA ASN A 278 -22.17 -18.29 -1.72
C ASN A 278 -23.16 -17.72 -2.74
N ALA A 279 -22.85 -16.57 -3.35
CA ALA A 279 -23.70 -15.94 -4.35
C ALA A 279 -23.62 -16.62 -5.74
N VAL A 280 -22.42 -17.05 -6.15
CA VAL A 280 -22.17 -17.50 -7.53
C VAL A 280 -22.17 -19.03 -7.70
N LEU A 281 -21.85 -19.81 -6.67
CA LEU A 281 -21.79 -21.27 -6.73
C LEU A 281 -23.10 -21.93 -6.25
N HIS A 282 -23.31 -23.17 -6.67
CA HIS A 282 -24.45 -23.96 -6.20
C HIS A 282 -24.23 -24.45 -4.75
N PRO A 283 -25.23 -24.33 -3.83
CA PRO A 283 -25.07 -24.75 -2.43
C PRO A 283 -24.71 -26.22 -2.24
N GLY A 284 -25.11 -27.09 -3.18
CA GLY A 284 -24.76 -28.53 -3.17
C GLY A 284 -23.27 -28.84 -3.32
N LEU A 285 -22.43 -27.86 -3.64
CA LEU A 285 -20.97 -28.02 -3.63
C LEU A 285 -20.36 -27.86 -2.22
N LYS A 286 -21.16 -27.49 -1.22
CA LYS A 286 -20.70 -27.37 0.17
C LYS A 286 -20.58 -28.73 0.83
N VAL A 287 -19.48 -28.93 1.55
CA VAL A 287 -19.27 -30.07 2.44
C VAL A 287 -19.15 -29.52 3.86
N LYS A 288 -20.01 -30.00 4.78
CA LYS A 288 -20.12 -29.47 6.16
C LYS A 288 -20.31 -27.94 6.20
N GLY A 289 -21.13 -27.42 5.28
CA GLY A 289 -21.47 -25.99 5.20
C GLY A 289 -20.42 -25.08 4.55
N LYS A 290 -19.25 -25.61 4.14
CA LYS A 290 -18.16 -24.83 3.53
C LYS A 290 -17.84 -25.33 2.11
N PHE A 291 -17.38 -24.44 1.25
CA PHE A 291 -16.88 -24.81 -0.08
C PHE A 291 -15.47 -25.41 0.02
N SER A 292 -15.14 -26.34 -0.88
CA SER A 292 -13.77 -26.87 -0.97
C SER A 292 -12.79 -25.76 -1.41
N PRO A 293 -11.50 -25.86 -1.07
CA PRO A 293 -10.50 -24.91 -1.56
C PRO A 293 -10.46 -24.82 -3.10
N SER A 294 -10.69 -25.93 -3.82
CA SER A 294 -10.78 -25.93 -5.28
C SER A 294 -11.99 -25.16 -5.80
N ALA A 295 -13.13 -25.23 -5.11
CA ALA A 295 -14.31 -24.45 -5.45
C ALA A 295 -14.09 -22.95 -5.23
N LEU A 296 -13.46 -22.57 -4.12
CA LEU A 296 -13.07 -21.17 -3.87
C LEU A 296 -12.05 -20.67 -4.90
N TYR A 297 -11.11 -21.51 -5.31
CA TYR A 297 -10.13 -21.18 -6.34
C TYR A 297 -10.78 -20.95 -7.72
N ALA A 298 -11.81 -21.73 -8.07
CA ALA A 298 -12.58 -21.51 -9.29
C ALA A 298 -13.25 -20.13 -9.33
N VAL A 299 -13.78 -19.68 -8.19
CA VAL A 299 -14.34 -18.34 -8.02
C VAL A 299 -13.23 -17.30 -8.15
N HIS A 300 -12.13 -17.45 -7.38
CA HIS A 300 -10.97 -16.57 -7.42
C HIS A 300 -10.48 -16.32 -8.86
N MET A 301 -10.28 -17.38 -9.63
CA MET A 301 -9.87 -17.33 -11.04
C MET A 301 -10.83 -16.49 -11.89
N SER A 302 -12.14 -16.65 -11.68
CA SER A 302 -13.15 -15.88 -12.40
C SER A 302 -13.11 -14.39 -12.06
N LEU A 303 -12.90 -14.04 -10.79
CA LEU A 303 -12.80 -12.65 -10.35
C LEU A 303 -11.57 -11.96 -10.96
N MET A 304 -10.43 -12.65 -10.98
CA MET A 304 -9.18 -12.11 -11.55
C MET A 304 -9.27 -11.84 -13.06
N GLN A 305 -10.15 -12.52 -13.80
CA GLN A 305 -10.39 -12.24 -15.22
C GLN A 305 -11.20 -10.96 -15.44
N ASN A 306 -12.00 -10.53 -14.46
CA ASN A 306 -12.77 -9.30 -14.49
C ASN A 306 -12.18 -8.26 -13.51
N GLY A 307 -10.91 -7.89 -13.74
CA GLY A 307 -10.18 -6.96 -12.88
C GLY A 307 -10.74 -5.53 -12.81
N ALA A 308 -11.68 -5.17 -13.68
CA ALA A 308 -12.40 -3.89 -13.57
C ALA A 308 -13.58 -3.96 -12.58
N GLY A 309 -14.27 -5.09 -12.52
CA GLY A 309 -15.38 -5.31 -11.59
C GLY A 309 -14.94 -5.73 -10.20
N PHE A 310 -13.84 -6.46 -10.09
CA PHE A 310 -13.32 -7.01 -8.84
C PHE A 310 -11.86 -6.64 -8.63
N ARG A 311 -11.52 -6.19 -7.43
CA ARG A 311 -10.14 -5.89 -7.03
C ARG A 311 -9.82 -6.51 -5.67
N PRO A 312 -8.73 -7.25 -5.52
CA PRO A 312 -8.27 -7.67 -4.20
C PRO A 312 -8.04 -6.43 -3.30
N ALA A 313 -8.61 -6.44 -2.10
CA ALA A 313 -8.50 -5.32 -1.16
C ALA A 313 -7.07 -5.18 -0.62
N SER A 314 -6.37 -6.30 -0.45
CA SER A 314 -4.95 -6.37 -0.14
C SER A 314 -4.32 -7.56 -0.86
N THR A 315 -3.02 -7.45 -1.17
CA THR A 315 -2.24 -8.53 -1.80
C THR A 315 -1.34 -9.28 -0.81
N VAL A 316 -1.37 -8.90 0.48
CA VAL A 316 -0.31 -9.27 1.44
C VAL A 316 -0.84 -9.92 2.74
N SER A 317 -2.17 -9.96 2.98
CA SER A 317 -2.73 -10.70 4.12
C SER A 317 -3.31 -12.04 3.66
N HIS A 318 -2.82 -13.15 4.25
CA HIS A 318 -3.20 -14.53 3.90
C HIS A 318 -4.13 -15.21 4.91
N THR A 319 -4.73 -14.46 5.84
CA THR A 319 -5.49 -15.08 6.93
C THR A 319 -6.99 -14.78 6.83
N LYS A 320 -7.75 -15.84 6.48
CA LYS A 320 -9.19 -16.05 6.68
C LYS A 320 -10.23 -15.21 5.92
N GLY A 321 -9.86 -14.25 5.08
CA GLY A 321 -10.82 -13.61 4.18
C GLY A 321 -10.14 -13.00 2.97
N TYR A 322 -10.11 -13.71 1.84
CA TYR A 322 -9.74 -13.09 0.58
C TYR A 322 -10.78 -12.01 0.27
N LEU A 323 -10.46 -10.76 0.60
CA LEU A 323 -11.37 -9.64 0.45
C LEU A 323 -11.25 -9.06 -0.95
N PHE A 324 -12.40 -8.89 -1.59
CA PHE A 324 -12.52 -8.24 -2.89
C PHE A 324 -13.40 -7.02 -2.76
N THR A 325 -12.90 -5.90 -3.27
CA THR A 325 -13.74 -4.76 -3.63
C THR A 325 -14.55 -5.12 -4.85
N VAL A 326 -15.87 -5.03 -4.72
CA VAL A 326 -16.83 -5.14 -5.82
C VAL A 326 -17.21 -3.74 -6.27
N SER A 327 -17.00 -3.45 -7.55
CA SER A 327 -17.29 -2.15 -8.15
C SER A 327 -18.79 -1.90 -8.26
N SER A 328 -19.21 -0.64 -8.20
CA SER A 328 -20.62 -0.30 -8.40
C SER A 328 -21.07 -0.48 -9.85
N ASP A 329 -22.37 -0.70 -10.06
CA ASP A 329 -22.96 -0.82 -11.40
C ASP A 329 -22.77 0.45 -12.23
N LYS A 330 -22.92 1.62 -11.59
CA LYS A 330 -22.75 2.93 -12.23
C LYS A 330 -21.34 3.10 -12.78
N GLU A 331 -20.34 2.75 -11.97
CA GLU A 331 -18.94 2.86 -12.37
C GLU A 331 -18.58 1.86 -13.48
N MET A 332 -19.08 0.62 -13.40
CA MET A 332 -18.86 -0.37 -14.47
C MET A 332 -19.50 0.05 -15.79
N ALA A 333 -20.72 0.60 -15.75
CA ALA A 333 -21.38 1.14 -16.93
C ALA A 333 -20.57 2.28 -17.56
N LEU A 334 -20.03 3.19 -16.75
CA LEU A 334 -19.17 4.29 -17.19
C LEU A 334 -17.89 3.76 -17.87
N ILE A 335 -17.18 2.83 -17.24
CA ILE A 335 -15.95 2.22 -17.78
C ILE A 335 -16.21 1.58 -19.16
N GLN A 336 -17.32 0.85 -19.28
CA GLN A 336 -17.72 0.22 -20.54
C GLN A 336 -18.11 1.26 -21.60
N LYS A 337 -18.87 2.31 -21.23
CA LYS A 337 -19.28 3.41 -22.11
C LYS A 337 -18.07 4.13 -22.69
N VAL A 338 -17.12 4.56 -21.86
CA VAL A 338 -15.89 5.25 -22.32
C VAL A 338 -15.05 4.32 -23.19
N GLY A 339 -14.90 3.05 -22.80
CA GLY A 339 -14.21 2.04 -23.61
C GLY A 339 -14.82 1.86 -25.01
N TYR A 340 -16.16 1.90 -25.12
CA TYR A 340 -16.85 1.85 -26.40
C TYR A 340 -16.65 3.13 -27.22
N GLN A 341 -16.78 4.31 -26.60
CA GLN A 341 -16.60 5.60 -27.27
C GLN A 341 -15.21 5.75 -27.90
N VAL A 342 -14.15 5.47 -27.14
CA VAL A 342 -12.76 5.54 -27.63
C VAL A 342 -12.53 4.54 -28.75
N ARG A 343 -13.00 3.30 -28.60
CA ARG A 343 -12.86 2.27 -29.65
C ARG A 343 -13.58 2.67 -30.94
N SER A 344 -14.78 3.22 -30.83
CA SER A 344 -15.56 3.71 -31.97
C SER A 344 -14.83 4.85 -32.68
N PHE A 345 -14.29 5.80 -31.91
CA PHE A 345 -13.49 6.90 -32.43
C PHE A 345 -12.25 6.40 -33.19
N LEU A 346 -11.48 5.47 -32.61
CA LEU A 346 -10.29 4.90 -33.25
C LEU A 346 -10.62 4.12 -34.53
N ARG A 347 -11.73 3.36 -34.55
CA ARG A 347 -12.18 2.63 -35.76
C ARG A 347 -12.50 3.57 -36.91
N GLN A 348 -13.19 4.67 -36.62
CA GLN A 348 -13.48 5.70 -37.62
C GLN A 348 -12.17 6.35 -38.11
N SER A 349 -11.21 6.60 -37.21
CA SER A 349 -9.90 7.16 -37.55
C SER A 349 -9.07 6.26 -38.46
N ALA A 350 -9.08 4.94 -38.22
CA ALA A 350 -8.32 3.97 -39.02
C ALA A 350 -8.82 3.88 -40.49
N GLY A 351 -10.06 4.30 -40.75
CA GLY A 351 -10.61 4.42 -42.11
C GLY A 351 -10.21 5.71 -42.84
N LEU A 352 -9.66 6.70 -42.14
CA LEU A 352 -9.24 7.98 -42.73
C LEU A 352 -7.85 7.84 -43.37
N ARG A 353 -7.70 8.33 -44.60
CA ARG A 353 -6.40 8.41 -45.30
C ARG A 353 -5.54 9.62 -44.89
N LYS A 354 -6.09 10.51 -44.06
CA LYS A 354 -5.46 11.76 -43.58
C LYS A 354 -5.61 11.87 -42.05
N ALA A 355 -4.72 12.63 -41.41
CA ALA A 355 -4.88 13.01 -40.01
C ALA A 355 -6.20 13.82 -39.83
N ARG A 356 -6.83 13.70 -38.65
CA ARG A 356 -8.03 14.47 -38.32
C ARG A 356 -7.67 15.94 -38.14
N THR A 357 -8.46 16.83 -38.72
CA THR A 357 -8.41 18.28 -38.42
C THR A 357 -9.26 18.58 -37.18
N ASP A 358 -9.12 19.78 -36.61
CA ASP A 358 -9.97 20.21 -35.49
C ASP A 358 -11.45 20.24 -35.90
N GLU A 359 -11.78 20.65 -37.13
CA GLU A 359 -13.14 20.53 -37.71
C GLU A 359 -13.66 19.08 -37.75
N ASP A 360 -12.78 18.09 -37.95
CA ASP A 360 -13.16 16.67 -37.92
C ASP A 360 -13.39 16.18 -36.48
N LEU A 361 -12.75 16.78 -35.48
CA LEU A 361 -12.95 16.49 -34.06
C LEU A 361 -14.28 17.09 -33.55
N GLU A 362 -14.63 18.30 -33.96
CA GLU A 362 -15.87 18.99 -33.58
C GLU A 362 -17.14 18.18 -33.90
N LYS A 363 -17.08 17.29 -34.90
CA LYS A 363 -18.20 16.45 -35.34
C LYS A 363 -18.58 15.34 -34.37
N SER A 364 -17.81 15.12 -33.30
CA SER A 364 -18.08 14.05 -32.33
C SER A 364 -17.88 14.52 -30.89
N ALA A 365 -18.67 13.99 -29.95
CA ALA A 365 -18.55 14.34 -28.53
C ALA A 365 -17.13 14.08 -27.99
N PHE A 366 -16.52 12.95 -28.34
CA PHE A 366 -15.14 12.63 -27.95
C PHE A 366 -14.10 13.58 -28.58
N GLY A 367 -14.33 14.03 -29.82
CA GLY A 367 -13.44 15.01 -30.44
C GLY A 367 -13.57 16.41 -29.82
N GLN A 368 -14.76 16.83 -29.43
CA GLN A 368 -14.96 18.06 -28.64
C GLN A 368 -14.29 17.98 -27.26
N PHE A 369 -14.34 16.82 -26.60
CA PHE A 369 -13.55 16.57 -25.39
C PHE A 369 -12.06 16.81 -25.64
N ILE A 370 -11.49 16.23 -26.71
CA ILE A 370 -10.07 16.40 -27.07
C ILE A 370 -9.71 17.89 -27.22
N LEU A 371 -10.52 18.68 -27.94
CA LEU A 371 -10.26 20.10 -28.14
C LEU A 371 -10.27 20.90 -26.83
N LYS A 372 -11.23 20.62 -25.93
CA LYS A 372 -11.30 21.25 -24.61
C LYS A 372 -10.14 20.84 -23.71
N ALA A 373 -9.78 19.56 -23.71
CA ALA A 373 -8.66 19.03 -22.94
C ALA A 373 -7.32 19.61 -23.41
N ARG A 374 -7.09 19.71 -24.73
CA ARG A 374 -5.91 20.40 -25.28
C ARG A 374 -5.79 21.82 -24.76
N LYS A 375 -6.89 22.59 -24.84
CA LYS A 375 -6.90 23.97 -24.33
C LYS A 375 -6.59 24.04 -22.83
N ALA A 376 -7.20 23.19 -22.01
CA ALA A 376 -6.93 23.17 -20.56
C ALA A 376 -5.47 22.85 -20.23
N VAL A 377 -4.88 21.88 -20.95
CA VAL A 377 -3.46 21.50 -20.83
C VAL A 377 -2.57 22.65 -21.26
N ASP A 378 -2.82 23.25 -22.42
CA ASP A 378 -2.04 24.38 -22.93
C ASP A 378 -2.11 25.59 -21.98
N ASP A 379 -3.29 25.91 -21.45
CA ASP A 379 -3.49 26.97 -20.46
C ASP A 379 -2.73 26.69 -19.14
N SER A 380 -2.72 25.43 -18.68
CA SER A 380 -1.96 25.03 -17.49
C SER A 380 -0.45 25.25 -17.67
N ARG A 381 0.06 24.90 -18.86
CA ARG A 381 1.48 24.97 -19.20
C ARG A 381 2.03 26.40 -19.28
N VAL A 382 1.16 27.41 -19.36
CA VAL A 382 1.56 28.82 -19.21
C VAL A 382 1.99 29.12 -17.77
N SER A 383 1.33 28.51 -16.78
CA SER A 383 1.59 28.77 -15.36
C SER A 383 2.61 27.81 -14.73
N ARG A 384 2.67 26.57 -15.23
CA ARG A 384 3.45 25.47 -14.64
C ARG A 384 4.14 24.66 -15.72
N GLU A 385 5.35 24.23 -15.44
CA GLU A 385 6.08 23.34 -16.36
C GLU A 385 5.51 21.92 -16.34
N TRP A 386 5.32 21.32 -17.50
CA TRP A 386 4.94 19.90 -17.64
C TRP A 386 6.11 19.00 -17.25
N SER A 387 5.83 17.84 -16.65
CA SER A 387 6.84 16.80 -16.47
C SER A 387 6.26 15.38 -16.50
N PRO A 388 7.03 14.39 -16.99
CA PRO A 388 6.65 12.97 -16.93
C PRO A 388 6.83 12.35 -15.54
N HIS A 389 7.37 13.10 -14.58
CA HIS A 389 7.82 12.64 -13.27
C HIS A 389 6.69 12.51 -12.23
N GLY A 390 5.43 12.40 -12.69
CA GLY A 390 4.25 12.23 -11.83
C GLY A 390 3.83 13.47 -11.04
N MET A 391 4.33 14.66 -11.42
CA MET A 391 3.96 15.94 -10.83
C MET A 391 4.22 17.09 -11.80
N LEU A 392 3.40 18.14 -11.75
CA LEU A 392 3.68 19.42 -12.39
C LEU A 392 4.78 20.20 -11.67
N GLY A 393 5.45 21.07 -12.43
CA GLY A 393 6.41 22.00 -11.86
C GLY A 393 5.76 23.09 -10.98
N PRO A 394 6.59 23.80 -10.22
CA PRO A 394 6.17 24.92 -9.39
C PRO A 394 5.52 26.02 -10.22
N CYS A 395 4.63 26.77 -9.60
CA CYS A 395 3.92 27.89 -10.16
C CYS A 395 4.89 29.03 -10.50
N ARG A 396 5.05 29.36 -11.79
CA ARG A 396 5.90 30.46 -12.25
C ARG A 396 5.12 31.70 -12.69
N ALA A 397 3.82 31.55 -12.94
CA ALA A 397 2.90 32.62 -13.26
C ALA A 397 1.51 32.30 -12.70
N PRO A 398 0.64 33.30 -12.45
CA PRO A 398 -0.72 33.07 -12.00
C PRO A 398 -1.50 32.15 -12.97
N ALA A 399 -2.26 31.20 -12.42
CA ALA A 399 -3.09 30.32 -13.21
C ALA A 399 -4.27 31.08 -13.85
N SER A 400 -4.63 30.72 -15.09
CA SER A 400 -5.85 31.26 -15.72
C SER A 400 -7.09 30.86 -14.90
N PRO A 401 -7.96 31.81 -14.52
CA PRO A 401 -9.16 31.50 -13.74
C PRO A 401 -10.24 30.80 -14.58
N ILE A 402 -10.07 30.75 -15.90
CA ILE A 402 -11.05 30.18 -16.82
C ILE A 402 -10.67 28.72 -17.11
N LEU A 403 -11.59 27.81 -16.78
CA LEU A 403 -11.54 26.42 -17.21
C LEU A 403 -12.56 26.18 -18.34
N PRO A 404 -12.34 25.18 -19.22
CA PRO A 404 -13.34 24.79 -20.20
C PRO A 404 -14.65 24.37 -19.52
N GLY A 405 -15.78 24.67 -20.15
CA GLY A 405 -17.07 24.10 -19.76
C GLY A 405 -17.10 22.60 -20.06
N TRP A 406 -16.95 21.78 -19.01
CA TRP A 406 -17.05 20.34 -19.11
C TRP A 406 -18.52 19.90 -19.13
N THR A 407 -18.88 19.09 -20.10
CA THR A 407 -20.20 18.44 -20.20
C THR A 407 -20.21 17.16 -19.38
N SER A 408 -21.39 16.59 -19.14
CA SER A 408 -21.53 15.30 -18.46
C SER A 408 -20.72 14.18 -19.12
N ASP A 409 -20.65 14.13 -20.46
CA ASP A 409 -19.86 13.11 -21.17
C ASP A 409 -18.35 13.32 -20.97
N ASP A 410 -17.88 14.58 -20.87
CA ASP A 410 -16.48 14.86 -20.58
C ASP A 410 -16.11 14.42 -19.16
N LEU A 411 -16.99 14.69 -18.19
CA LEU A 411 -16.79 14.30 -16.80
C LEU A 411 -16.69 12.78 -16.65
N GLU A 412 -17.42 12.01 -17.44
CA GLU A 412 -17.28 10.55 -17.47
C GLU A 412 -15.92 10.11 -18.01
N ILE A 413 -15.39 10.76 -19.05
CA ILE A 413 -14.06 10.47 -19.60
C ILE A 413 -12.96 10.85 -18.60
N ILE A 414 -13.08 12.02 -17.97
CA ILE A 414 -12.16 12.48 -16.91
C ILE A 414 -12.19 11.52 -15.73
N TYR A 415 -13.39 11.10 -15.30
CA TYR A 415 -13.54 10.14 -14.22
C TYR A 415 -12.97 8.76 -14.59
N PHE A 416 -13.11 8.31 -15.83
CA PHE A 416 -12.43 7.10 -16.31
C PHE A 416 -10.91 7.20 -16.20
N LEU A 417 -10.32 8.35 -16.57
CA LEU A 417 -8.89 8.60 -16.40
C LEU A 417 -8.49 8.70 -14.92
N HIS A 418 -9.35 9.24 -14.06
CA HIS A 418 -9.16 9.24 -12.61
C HIS A 418 -9.13 7.81 -12.04
N VAL A 419 -10.10 6.98 -12.39
CA VAL A 419 -10.15 5.57 -11.97
C VAL A 419 -8.91 4.79 -12.44
N TRP A 420 -8.39 5.14 -13.62
CA TRP A 420 -7.16 4.55 -14.17
C TRP A 420 -5.89 5.03 -13.47
N ALA A 421 -5.65 6.35 -13.42
CA ALA A 421 -4.38 6.93 -12.99
C ALA A 421 -4.29 7.18 -11.47
N ALA A 422 -5.40 7.56 -10.82
CA ALA A 422 -5.44 7.85 -9.39
C ALA A 422 -5.70 6.58 -8.57
N ALA A 423 -6.80 5.88 -8.86
CA ALA A 423 -7.21 4.71 -8.08
C ALA A 423 -6.47 3.42 -8.47
N HIS A 424 -5.72 3.42 -9.58
CA HIS A 424 -5.00 2.26 -10.12
C HIS A 424 -5.91 1.02 -10.23
N LYS A 425 -7.13 1.22 -10.76
CA LYS A 425 -8.17 0.19 -10.71
C LYS A 425 -7.94 -0.99 -11.64
N PHE A 426 -7.25 -0.77 -12.75
CA PHE A 426 -7.07 -1.76 -13.80
C PHE A 426 -5.79 -2.57 -13.59
N SER A 427 -5.88 -3.90 -13.68
CA SER A 427 -4.69 -4.76 -13.70
C SER A 427 -3.84 -4.47 -14.94
N ALA A 428 -2.54 -4.82 -14.91
CA ALA A 428 -1.62 -4.56 -16.01
C ALA A 428 -2.09 -5.11 -17.37
N VAL A 429 -2.79 -6.25 -17.38
CA VAL A 429 -3.34 -6.91 -18.58
C VAL A 429 -4.71 -6.39 -19.02
N SER A 430 -5.30 -5.44 -18.29
CA SER A 430 -6.62 -4.90 -18.61
C SER A 430 -6.63 -4.18 -19.96
N PRO A 431 -7.64 -4.40 -20.82
CA PRO A 431 -7.75 -3.67 -22.08
C PRO A 431 -8.00 -2.16 -21.86
N PHE A 432 -8.52 -1.76 -20.69
CA PHE A 432 -8.80 -0.35 -20.38
C PHE A 432 -7.54 0.51 -20.25
N ASN A 433 -6.39 -0.10 -19.97
CA ASN A 433 -5.08 0.55 -20.02
C ASN A 433 -4.79 1.13 -21.41
N SER A 434 -5.09 0.36 -22.46
CA SER A 434 -4.94 0.81 -23.85
C SER A 434 -5.96 1.87 -24.23
N THR A 435 -7.18 1.80 -23.69
CA THR A 435 -8.21 2.82 -23.86
C THR A 435 -7.72 4.15 -23.33
N ALA A 436 -7.20 4.19 -22.11
CA ALA A 436 -6.73 5.40 -21.47
C ALA A 436 -5.51 6.01 -22.18
N ALA A 437 -4.51 5.18 -22.50
CA ALA A 437 -3.36 5.61 -23.31
C ALA A 437 -3.78 6.14 -24.69
N SER A 438 -4.87 5.63 -25.28
CA SER A 438 -5.40 6.13 -26.55
C SER A 438 -6.09 7.49 -26.40
N ILE A 439 -6.69 7.79 -25.25
CA ILE A 439 -7.22 9.12 -24.95
C ILE A 439 -6.06 10.11 -24.90
N LEU A 440 -5.03 9.85 -24.09
CA LEU A 440 -3.84 10.70 -23.99
C LEU A 440 -3.15 10.89 -25.34
N ARG A 441 -3.03 9.82 -26.13
CA ARG A 441 -2.45 9.88 -27.48
C ARG A 441 -3.25 10.79 -28.41
N ALA A 442 -4.59 10.76 -28.32
CA ALA A 442 -5.45 11.60 -29.14
C ALA A 442 -5.33 13.10 -28.80
N LEU A 443 -4.90 13.43 -27.58
CA LEU A 443 -4.64 14.81 -27.17
C LEU A 443 -3.46 15.43 -27.94
N ASP A 444 -2.47 14.65 -28.36
CA ASP A 444 -1.30 15.15 -29.11
C ASP A 444 -0.57 16.28 -28.35
N ARG A 445 -0.32 16.05 -27.05
CA ARG A 445 0.36 16.97 -26.10
C ARG A 445 1.47 16.34 -25.27
N TYR A 446 1.66 15.03 -25.38
CA TYR A 446 2.63 14.22 -24.63
C TYR A 446 3.47 13.39 -25.63
N THR A 447 4.08 14.06 -26.60
CA THR A 447 4.86 13.40 -27.68
C THR A 447 6.33 13.23 -27.33
N ASP A 448 6.78 13.87 -26.27
CA ASP A 448 8.14 13.91 -25.71
C ASP A 448 8.42 12.79 -24.70
N VAL A 449 7.44 11.91 -24.46
CA VAL A 449 7.57 10.76 -23.56
C VAL A 449 7.54 9.45 -24.33
N GLU A 450 8.27 8.45 -23.83
CA GLU A 450 8.34 7.12 -24.45
C GLU A 450 7.03 6.34 -24.25
N TYR A 451 6.42 6.45 -23.06
CA TYR A 451 5.22 5.71 -22.66
C TYR A 451 4.09 6.65 -22.20
N LEU A 452 2.86 6.31 -22.59
CA LEU A 452 1.64 6.97 -22.10
C LEU A 452 0.98 6.07 -21.05
N ASP A 453 1.42 6.23 -19.81
CA ASP A 453 1.03 5.42 -18.66
C ASP A 453 0.18 6.21 -17.64
N GLU A 454 -0.07 5.60 -16.50
CA GLU A 454 -0.80 6.19 -15.38
C GLU A 454 -0.13 7.44 -14.84
N SER A 455 1.21 7.55 -14.88
CA SER A 455 1.93 8.75 -14.43
C SER A 455 1.59 9.93 -15.32
N VAL A 456 1.60 9.73 -16.64
CA VAL A 456 1.15 10.77 -17.60
C VAL A 456 -0.33 11.08 -17.40
N GLY A 457 -1.17 10.06 -17.19
CA GLY A 457 -2.59 10.24 -16.88
C GLY A 457 -2.83 11.04 -15.60
N TRP A 458 -1.99 10.85 -14.59
CA TRP A 458 -2.04 11.57 -13.33
C TRP A 458 -1.68 13.04 -13.51
N THR A 459 -0.58 13.34 -14.19
CA THR A 459 -0.20 14.72 -14.47
C THR A 459 -1.22 15.42 -15.40
N PHE A 460 -1.85 14.70 -16.35
CA PHE A 460 -2.98 15.24 -17.11
C PHE A 460 -4.14 15.69 -16.20
N LEU A 461 -4.49 14.90 -15.18
CA LEU A 461 -5.54 15.27 -14.21
C LEU A 461 -5.14 16.52 -13.41
N GLN A 462 -3.85 16.73 -13.14
CA GLN A 462 -3.34 17.97 -12.53
C GLN A 462 -3.47 19.16 -13.49
N GLU A 463 -3.07 19.01 -14.76
CA GLU A 463 -3.11 20.09 -15.77
C GLU A 463 -4.53 20.62 -16.01
N ILE A 464 -5.52 19.73 -16.08
CA ILE A 464 -6.92 20.15 -16.27
C ILE A 464 -7.57 20.67 -14.98
N GLY A 465 -6.87 20.63 -13.84
CA GLY A 465 -7.38 21.06 -12.54
C GLY A 465 -8.35 20.06 -11.89
N TRP A 466 -8.35 18.78 -12.28
CA TRP A 466 -9.18 17.77 -11.62
C TRP A 466 -8.68 17.44 -10.22
N ILE A 467 -7.36 17.47 -10.04
CA ILE A 467 -6.63 17.30 -8.77
C ILE A 467 -5.57 18.40 -8.63
N LYS A 468 -5.06 18.62 -7.41
CA LYS A 468 -4.00 19.60 -7.15
C LYS A 468 -2.65 19.14 -7.74
N PRO A 469 -1.74 20.06 -8.11
CA PRO A 469 -0.39 19.73 -8.57
C PRO A 469 0.42 18.87 -7.59
N TRP A 470 0.22 19.06 -6.28
CA TRP A 470 0.88 18.33 -5.18
C TRP A 470 -0.01 17.27 -4.53
N GLU A 471 -1.07 16.82 -5.20
CA GLU A 471 -1.98 15.79 -4.67
C GLU A 471 -1.24 14.47 -4.37
N ILE A 472 -1.72 13.72 -3.38
CA ILE A 472 -1.16 12.44 -2.94
C ILE A 472 -1.95 11.28 -3.56
N GLN A 473 -1.30 10.47 -4.40
CA GLN A 473 -1.93 9.38 -5.15
C GLN A 473 -2.37 8.25 -4.21
N SER A 474 -1.58 7.96 -3.17
CA SER A 474 -1.87 6.88 -2.22
C SER A 474 -3.25 7.01 -1.57
N ARG A 475 -3.81 8.23 -1.46
CA ARG A 475 -5.18 8.46 -0.97
C ARG A 475 -6.23 7.73 -1.80
N TYR A 476 -6.09 7.76 -3.12
CA TYR A 476 -7.04 7.13 -4.04
C TYR A 476 -6.77 5.62 -4.17
N ARG A 477 -5.50 5.23 -4.22
CA ARG A 477 -5.09 3.83 -4.39
C ARG A 477 -5.41 2.94 -3.18
N LEU A 478 -5.24 3.47 -1.97
CA LEU A 478 -5.50 2.75 -0.71
C LEU A 478 -6.95 2.87 -0.24
N ARG A 479 -7.77 3.69 -0.88
CA ARG A 479 -9.18 3.87 -0.51
C ARG A 479 -9.96 2.56 -0.63
N LEU A 480 -10.73 2.28 0.42
CA LEU A 480 -11.62 1.15 0.51
C LEU A 480 -13.09 1.62 0.41
N PRO A 481 -14.01 0.74 -0.02
CA PRO A 481 -15.43 1.04 -0.08
C PRO A 481 -15.99 1.59 1.25
N GLY A 482 -17.02 2.41 1.16
CA GLY A 482 -17.65 3.08 2.32
C GLY A 482 -17.01 4.41 2.73
N LEU A 483 -15.88 4.79 2.13
CA LEU A 483 -15.26 6.11 2.29
C LEU A 483 -15.45 6.94 1.03
N GLU A 484 -15.91 8.17 1.15
CA GLU A 484 -15.96 9.12 0.05
C GLU A 484 -14.85 10.16 0.24
N LEU A 485 -14.09 10.46 -0.83
CA LEU A 485 -12.97 11.40 -0.75
C LEU A 485 -13.35 12.72 -1.41
N GLU A 486 -13.05 13.83 -0.73
CA GLU A 486 -13.06 15.15 -1.37
C GLU A 486 -11.76 15.30 -2.17
N ARG A 487 -11.87 15.62 -3.47
CA ARG A 487 -10.69 15.90 -4.31
C ARG A 487 -9.95 17.12 -3.75
N GLY A 488 -8.67 16.95 -3.45
CA GLY A 488 -7.86 17.97 -2.78
C GLY A 488 -8.24 18.29 -1.33
N GLY A 489 -9.19 17.59 -0.72
CA GLY A 489 -9.62 17.77 0.68
C GLY A 489 -9.37 16.52 1.54
N GLY A 490 -10.22 16.25 2.54
CA GLY A 490 -10.16 15.07 3.40
C GLY A 490 -11.11 13.94 2.97
N VAL A 491 -11.51 13.10 3.92
CA VAL A 491 -12.67 12.19 3.76
C VAL A 491 -13.94 13.00 3.97
N ILE A 492 -14.93 12.81 3.10
CA ILE A 492 -16.27 13.39 3.27
C ILE A 492 -17.00 12.53 4.30
N PRO A 493 -17.34 13.08 5.49
CA PRO A 493 -18.09 12.31 6.47
C PRO A 493 -19.48 11.99 5.90
N PRO A 494 -20.00 10.78 6.16
CA PRO A 494 -21.41 10.50 5.87
C PRO A 494 -22.28 11.53 6.60
N ALA A 495 -23.34 12.02 5.95
CA ALA A 495 -24.21 13.01 6.57
C ALA A 495 -24.86 12.44 7.84
N ALA A 496 -24.37 12.83 9.02
CA ALA A 496 -24.96 12.53 10.32
C ALA A 496 -26.27 13.32 10.45
N ARG A 497 -27.34 12.85 9.81
CA ARG A 497 -28.63 13.54 9.81
C ARG A 497 -29.31 13.35 11.17
N GLY A 498 -29.00 14.25 12.12
CA GLY A 498 -29.77 14.42 13.36
C GLY A 498 -29.61 13.32 14.40
N GLU A 499 -28.53 12.54 14.35
CA GLU A 499 -28.19 11.61 15.44
C GLU A 499 -27.75 12.38 16.68
N GLN A 500 -28.13 11.90 17.87
CA GLN A 500 -27.80 12.52 19.15
C GLN A 500 -27.10 11.50 20.05
N LEU A 501 -26.15 11.99 20.85
CA LEU A 501 -25.48 11.18 21.86
C LEU A 501 -26.50 10.59 22.83
N GLN A 502 -26.38 9.29 23.10
CA GLN A 502 -27.24 8.61 24.05
C GLN A 502 -26.95 9.06 25.50
N ALA A 503 -27.83 8.68 26.41
CA ALA A 503 -27.55 8.77 27.84
C ALA A 503 -26.31 7.93 28.18
N ASP A 504 -25.53 8.45 29.14
CA ASP A 504 -24.32 7.80 29.63
C ASP A 504 -24.67 6.50 30.36
N LEU A 505 -24.10 5.40 29.87
CA LEU A 505 -24.30 4.07 30.46
C LEU A 505 -23.87 3.98 31.92
N PHE A 506 -22.97 4.85 32.40
CA PHE A 506 -22.47 4.84 33.77
C PHE A 506 -22.91 6.07 34.57
N GLU A 507 -23.94 6.79 34.10
CA GLU A 507 -24.47 7.96 34.81
C GLU A 507 -24.80 7.62 36.28
N GLY A 508 -24.31 8.46 37.21
CA GLY A 508 -24.47 8.26 38.66
C GLY A 508 -23.67 7.09 39.27
N ARG A 509 -22.95 6.31 38.46
CA ARG A 509 -22.17 5.12 38.88
C ARG A 509 -20.66 5.28 38.67
N ARG A 510 -20.23 6.33 37.98
CA ARG A 510 -18.80 6.61 37.74
C ARG A 510 -18.04 6.88 39.03
N LYS A 511 -16.83 6.33 39.13
CA LYS A 511 -15.88 6.64 40.20
C LYS A 511 -15.30 8.04 40.00
N ASP A 512 -15.36 8.88 41.02
CA ASP A 512 -14.71 10.19 41.00
C ASP A 512 -13.20 10.06 41.27
N PHE A 513 -12.39 10.50 40.30
CA PHE A 513 -10.94 10.64 40.48
C PHE A 513 -10.57 12.11 40.71
N ASN A 514 -10.25 12.42 41.97
CA ASN A 514 -9.78 13.74 42.40
C ASN A 514 -8.24 13.90 42.34
N LEU A 515 -7.54 12.85 41.93
CA LEU A 515 -6.09 12.88 41.73
C LEU A 515 -5.73 13.81 40.57
N LYS A 516 -4.51 14.36 40.61
CA LYS A 516 -3.95 15.14 39.50
C LYS A 516 -3.77 14.22 38.28
N CYS A 517 -4.42 14.56 37.17
CA CYS A 517 -4.31 13.85 35.90
C CYS A 517 -3.47 14.67 34.91
N PHE A 518 -2.37 14.10 34.46
CA PHE A 518 -1.47 14.70 33.46
C PHE A 518 -1.81 14.16 32.07
N CYS A 519 -2.33 15.01 31.19
CA CYS A 519 -2.52 14.72 29.76
C CYS A 519 -1.29 15.26 29.02
N ILE A 520 -0.43 14.35 28.52
CA ILE A 520 0.89 14.68 27.99
C ILE A 520 0.88 14.49 26.46
N ASP A 521 0.68 15.58 25.73
CA ASP A 521 0.44 15.57 24.28
C ASP A 521 1.14 16.73 23.59
N ALA A 522 1.37 16.63 22.28
CA ALA A 522 1.84 17.76 21.49
C ALA A 522 0.89 18.98 21.62
N GLU A 523 1.45 20.19 21.55
CA GLU A 523 0.66 21.44 21.63
C GLU A 523 -0.36 21.55 20.49
N SER A 524 -0.06 20.96 19.34
CA SER A 524 -0.92 20.87 18.17
C SER A 524 -1.99 19.77 18.26
N ALA A 525 -1.93 18.88 19.26
CA ALA A 525 -2.95 17.84 19.45
C ALA A 525 -4.31 18.50 19.69
N THR A 526 -5.37 17.92 19.14
CA THR A 526 -6.72 18.50 19.25
C THR A 526 -7.74 17.56 19.88
N ASP A 527 -7.50 16.25 19.82
CA ASP A 527 -8.32 15.22 20.43
C ASP A 527 -7.46 14.59 21.55
N ILE A 528 -7.86 14.77 22.81
CA ILE A 528 -7.11 14.27 23.97
C ILE A 528 -7.76 12.96 24.42
N ASP A 529 -7.08 11.87 24.11
CA ASP A 529 -7.56 10.51 24.40
C ASP A 529 -7.17 10.04 25.79
N ASP A 530 -5.97 10.36 26.28
CA ASP A 530 -5.42 9.75 27.49
C ASP A 530 -4.78 10.76 28.47
N GLY A 531 -4.73 10.32 29.73
CA GLY A 531 -4.06 11.03 30.81
C GLY A 531 -3.69 10.08 31.95
N VAL A 532 -2.72 10.47 32.77
CA VAL A 532 -2.19 9.61 33.84
C VAL A 532 -2.21 10.28 35.21
N SER A 533 -2.58 9.51 36.23
CA SER A 533 -2.46 9.85 37.64
C SER A 533 -1.60 8.83 38.39
N LEU A 534 -0.93 9.30 39.44
CA LEU A 534 -0.19 8.47 40.38
C LEU A 534 -0.89 8.49 41.75
N GLU A 535 -1.07 7.32 42.34
CA GLU A 535 -1.57 7.18 43.72
C GLU A 535 -0.59 6.35 44.55
N ARG A 536 -0.25 6.85 45.74
CA ARG A 536 0.61 6.16 46.70
C ARG A 536 -0.25 5.20 47.52
N THR A 537 0.21 3.97 47.71
CA THR A 537 -0.52 2.97 48.51
C THR A 537 -0.10 3.01 49.98
N ASP A 538 -0.84 2.33 50.85
CA ASP A 538 -0.47 2.16 52.26
C ASP A 538 0.86 1.40 52.46
N LYS A 539 1.33 0.68 51.43
CA LYS A 539 2.59 -0.06 51.46
C LYS A 539 3.70 0.77 50.77
N PRO A 540 4.75 1.18 51.50
CA PRO A 540 5.87 1.89 50.91
C PRO A 540 6.49 1.11 49.73
N GLY A 541 6.73 1.81 48.62
CA GLY A 541 7.30 1.21 47.41
C GLY A 541 6.27 0.54 46.48
N GLU A 542 4.98 0.56 46.82
CA GLU A 542 3.87 0.18 45.94
C GLU A 542 3.04 1.42 45.57
N TYR A 543 2.75 1.55 44.27
CA TYR A 543 2.03 2.68 43.69
C TYR A 543 0.93 2.18 42.75
N TRP A 544 -0.19 2.88 42.71
CA TRP A 544 -1.15 2.75 41.62
C TRP A 544 -0.83 3.76 40.53
N ILE A 545 -0.79 3.29 39.29
CA ILE A 545 -0.79 4.12 38.09
C ILE A 545 -2.18 4.01 37.49
N HIS A 546 -2.88 5.14 37.36
CA HIS A 546 -4.20 5.20 36.75
C HIS A 546 -4.09 5.83 35.37
N VAL A 547 -4.44 5.08 34.34
CA VAL A 547 -4.50 5.56 32.96
C VAL A 547 -5.95 5.83 32.62
N HIS A 548 -6.29 7.10 32.51
CA HIS A 548 -7.63 7.58 32.21
C HIS A 548 -7.74 7.75 30.71
N VAL A 549 -8.73 7.11 30.09
CA VAL A 549 -8.93 7.17 28.64
C VAL A 549 -10.32 7.74 28.36
N ALA A 550 -10.44 8.62 27.37
CA ALA A 550 -11.72 9.17 26.90
C ALA A 550 -12.74 8.05 26.70
N ASP A 551 -13.99 8.29 27.08
CA ASP A 551 -15.04 7.26 27.07
C ASP A 551 -16.19 7.63 26.11
N PRO A 552 -15.96 7.57 24.78
CA PRO A 552 -17.02 7.73 23.80
C PRO A 552 -17.99 6.54 23.76
N ALA A 553 -17.56 5.34 24.15
CA ALA A 553 -18.36 4.11 24.11
C ALA A 553 -19.56 4.15 25.06
N SER A 554 -19.46 4.86 26.19
CA SER A 554 -20.56 5.07 27.12
C SER A 554 -21.81 5.70 26.51
N ARG A 555 -21.67 6.47 25.42
CA ARG A 555 -22.77 7.23 24.80
C ARG A 555 -22.93 6.98 23.30
N LEU A 556 -21.93 6.37 22.65
CA LEU A 556 -22.01 5.89 21.27
C LEU A 556 -22.35 4.42 21.26
N ARG A 557 -23.40 4.04 20.52
CA ARG A 557 -23.77 2.62 20.36
C ARG A 557 -23.08 2.02 19.13
N PRO A 558 -22.70 0.73 19.16
CA PRO A 558 -22.11 0.00 18.03
C PRO A 558 -22.84 0.16 16.68
N GLU A 559 -24.15 0.32 16.71
CA GLU A 559 -25.03 0.45 15.55
C GLU A 559 -25.21 1.90 15.04
N SER A 560 -24.72 2.90 15.78
CA SER A 560 -24.84 4.33 15.44
C SER A 560 -24.19 4.68 14.10
N THR A 561 -24.61 5.79 13.48
CA THR A 561 -23.98 6.25 12.23
C THR A 561 -22.54 6.70 12.45
N TRP A 562 -22.24 7.24 13.64
CA TRP A 562 -20.87 7.53 14.07
C TRP A 562 -20.01 6.27 14.20
N ALA A 563 -20.55 5.17 14.75
CA ALA A 563 -19.83 3.90 14.83
C ALA A 563 -19.58 3.30 13.44
N GLN A 564 -20.55 3.40 12.52
CA GLN A 564 -20.38 2.97 11.12
C GLN A 564 -19.32 3.81 10.40
N GLN A 565 -19.31 5.14 10.62
CA GLN A 565 -18.26 6.02 10.13
C GLN A 565 -16.89 5.62 10.69
N ALA A 566 -16.78 5.45 12.01
CA ALA A 566 -15.54 5.08 12.67
C ALA A 566 -15.02 3.73 12.18
N ALA A 567 -15.90 2.75 11.96
CA ALA A 567 -15.53 1.46 11.36
C ALA A 567 -15.03 1.62 9.92
N ALA A 568 -15.70 2.45 9.10
CA ALA A 568 -15.30 2.70 7.72
C ALA A 568 -13.95 3.43 7.64
N GLN A 569 -13.73 4.46 8.46
CA GLN A 569 -12.49 5.23 8.44
C GLN A 569 -11.35 4.55 9.21
N THR A 570 -11.70 3.75 10.22
CA THR A 570 -10.83 2.95 11.10
C THR A 570 -9.92 3.77 12.02
N GLN A 571 -9.34 4.87 11.54
CA GLN A 571 -8.55 5.78 12.35
C GLN A 571 -8.55 7.19 11.79
N THR A 572 -8.18 8.18 12.62
CA THR A 572 -7.90 9.54 12.14
C THR A 572 -6.71 9.53 11.17
N THR A 573 -6.86 10.22 10.04
CA THR A 573 -5.83 10.41 9.01
C THR A 573 -5.07 11.70 9.30
N TYR A 574 -3.76 11.61 9.48
CA TYR A 574 -2.88 12.76 9.79
C TYR A 574 -2.03 13.23 8.60
N LEU A 575 -2.32 12.76 7.38
CA LEU A 575 -1.67 13.18 6.15
C LEU A 575 -1.79 14.69 5.89
N TRP A 576 -0.66 15.37 5.65
CA TRP A 576 -0.61 16.80 5.32
C TRP A 576 -1.51 17.17 4.13
N GLY A 577 -2.28 18.26 4.30
CA GLY A 577 -3.26 18.74 3.32
C GLY A 577 -4.55 17.92 3.25
N HIS A 578 -4.63 16.80 3.98
CA HIS A 578 -5.67 15.78 3.87
C HIS A 578 -6.12 15.23 5.24
N PHE A 579 -5.88 15.99 6.31
CA PHE A 579 -6.30 15.64 7.67
C PHE A 579 -7.80 15.30 7.70
N SER A 580 -8.14 14.19 8.35
CA SER A 580 -9.53 13.78 8.51
C SER A 580 -9.70 12.96 9.79
N ARG A 581 -10.53 13.46 10.70
CA ARG A 581 -10.87 12.81 11.96
C ARG A 581 -11.70 11.56 11.73
N MET A 582 -11.45 10.51 12.53
CA MET A 582 -12.28 9.29 12.52
C MET A 582 -13.76 9.61 12.70
N PHE A 583 -14.06 10.57 13.58
CA PHE A 583 -15.37 11.18 13.73
C PHE A 583 -15.39 12.54 13.03
N GLY A 584 -16.23 12.69 12.02
CA GLY A 584 -16.38 13.96 11.28
C GLY A 584 -17.22 15.00 12.01
N ASP A 585 -17.80 14.64 13.14
CA ASP A 585 -18.64 15.48 13.97
C ASP A 585 -17.83 15.96 15.18
N ASP A 586 -17.58 17.27 15.24
CA ASP A 586 -16.80 17.88 16.31
C ASP A 586 -17.45 17.75 17.69
N SER A 587 -18.76 17.49 17.76
CA SER A 587 -19.44 17.26 19.03
C SER A 587 -18.89 16.02 19.76
N ILE A 588 -18.37 15.03 19.04
CA ILE A 588 -17.73 13.85 19.67
C ILE A 588 -16.48 14.28 20.42
N LYS A 589 -15.58 15.03 19.77
CA LYS A 589 -14.40 15.60 20.44
C LYS A 589 -14.84 16.45 21.64
N GLU A 590 -15.77 17.38 21.44
CA GLU A 590 -16.18 18.32 22.48
C GLU A 590 -16.77 17.61 23.70
N ASN A 591 -17.44 16.47 23.51
CA ASN A 591 -18.03 15.71 24.60
C ASN A 591 -17.03 14.80 25.32
N PHE A 592 -16.06 14.20 24.63
CA PHE A 592 -15.25 13.09 25.18
C PHE A 592 -13.76 13.38 25.31
N SER A 593 -13.21 14.37 24.60
CA SER A 593 -11.80 14.76 24.79
C SER A 593 -11.57 15.05 26.27
N LEU A 594 -10.55 14.44 26.86
CA LEU A 594 -10.33 14.50 28.31
C LEU A 594 -10.17 15.94 28.78
N ALA A 595 -10.93 16.27 29.83
CA ALA A 595 -10.94 17.54 30.54
C ALA A 595 -11.60 17.32 31.91
N ASN A 596 -11.70 18.37 32.73
CA ASN A 596 -12.48 18.29 33.97
C ASN A 596 -13.95 17.95 33.66
N ASP A 597 -14.53 17.12 34.53
CA ASP A 597 -15.92 16.66 34.48
C ASP A 597 -16.26 15.81 33.25
N LYS A 598 -15.25 15.27 32.56
CA LYS A 598 -15.43 14.38 31.41
C LYS A 598 -15.51 12.91 31.83
N PRO A 599 -16.34 12.10 31.13
CA PRO A 599 -16.36 10.65 31.32
C PRO A 599 -15.08 10.03 30.79
N CYS A 600 -14.52 9.08 31.55
CA CYS A 600 -13.38 8.29 31.13
C CYS A 600 -13.53 6.82 31.55
N LEU A 601 -12.85 5.93 30.85
CA LEU A 601 -12.62 4.55 31.24
C LEU A 601 -11.18 4.48 31.79
N THR A 602 -11.04 4.10 33.06
CA THR A 602 -9.74 4.12 33.75
C THR A 602 -9.17 2.72 33.88
N PHE A 603 -7.95 2.53 33.40
CA PHE A 603 -7.14 1.33 33.53
C PHE A 603 -6.12 1.55 34.65
N SER A 604 -6.30 0.87 35.78
CA SER A 604 -5.48 1.03 36.97
C SER A 604 -4.52 -0.15 37.12
N ALA A 605 -3.26 0.14 37.42
CA ALA A 605 -2.21 -0.86 37.60
C ALA A 605 -1.44 -0.58 38.89
N LYS A 606 -1.46 -1.54 39.83
CA LYS A 606 -0.63 -1.49 41.03
C LYS A 606 0.74 -2.05 40.73
N VAL A 607 1.78 -1.25 40.87
CA VAL A 607 3.16 -1.64 40.56
C VAL A 607 4.08 -1.38 41.75
N ASN A 608 5.10 -2.21 41.91
CA ASN A 608 6.20 -1.92 42.84
C ASN A 608 7.35 -1.16 42.16
N GLU A 609 8.33 -0.71 42.94
CA GLU A 609 9.53 -0.01 42.42
C GLU A 609 10.40 -0.84 41.46
N ALA A 610 10.18 -2.16 41.38
CA ALA A 610 10.81 -3.01 40.39
C ALA A 610 10.04 -3.08 39.05
N GLY A 611 8.90 -2.38 38.93
CA GLY A 611 8.00 -2.41 37.77
C GLY A 611 7.18 -3.70 37.66
N LYS A 612 7.05 -4.48 38.74
CA LYS A 612 6.21 -5.69 38.74
C LYS A 612 4.75 -5.28 38.96
N LEU A 613 3.87 -5.67 38.05
CA LEU A 613 2.42 -5.58 38.22
C LEU A 613 1.99 -6.51 39.37
N LEU A 614 1.35 -5.95 40.37
CA LEU A 614 0.88 -6.61 41.58
C LEU A 614 -0.63 -6.82 41.57
N ASP A 615 -1.37 -5.85 41.02
CA ASP A 615 -2.84 -5.83 40.99
C ASP A 615 -3.31 -4.89 39.86
N TYR A 616 -4.58 -4.98 39.45
CA TYR A 616 -5.17 -4.10 38.45
C TYR A 616 -6.70 -4.00 38.57
N GLU A 617 -7.25 -2.92 38.04
CA GLU A 617 -8.69 -2.65 38.02
C GLU A 617 -9.05 -1.86 36.76
N ILE A 618 -10.24 -2.10 36.20
CA ILE A 618 -10.83 -1.24 35.17
C ILE A 618 -12.16 -0.70 35.68
N ALA A 619 -12.37 0.61 35.60
CA ALA A 619 -13.58 1.26 36.08
C ALA A 619 -13.99 2.45 35.21
N ALA A 620 -15.29 2.63 35.02
CA ALA A 620 -15.86 3.87 34.49
C ALA A 620 -15.72 4.99 35.54
N ALA A 621 -15.24 6.15 35.10
CA ALA A 621 -14.80 7.22 35.98
C ALA A 621 -15.11 8.62 35.43
N THR A 622 -14.95 9.62 36.30
CA THR A 622 -15.00 11.04 35.97
C THR A 622 -13.75 11.74 36.53
N LEU A 623 -13.08 12.51 35.68
CA LEU A 623 -11.90 13.29 36.06
C LEU A 623 -12.25 14.65 36.66
N ARG A 624 -11.55 15.07 37.72
CA ARG A 624 -11.81 16.37 38.37
C ARG A 624 -10.64 17.35 38.33
N ASN A 625 -9.40 16.89 38.10
CA ASN A 625 -8.19 17.73 38.16
C ASN A 625 -7.23 17.42 37.00
N VAL A 626 -7.58 17.87 35.80
CA VAL A 626 -6.81 17.67 34.56
C VAL A 626 -5.78 18.77 34.35
N THR A 627 -4.60 18.41 33.84
CA THR A 627 -3.53 19.33 33.46
C THR A 627 -2.88 18.88 32.17
N TYR A 628 -2.74 19.81 31.23
CA TYR A 628 -2.15 19.56 29.92
C TYR A 628 -0.67 19.97 29.90
N LEU A 629 0.18 19.05 29.45
CA LEU A 629 1.62 19.23 29.36
C LEU A 629 2.10 18.80 27.98
N ALA A 630 3.17 19.44 27.49
CA ALA A 630 3.89 18.95 26.33
C ALA A 630 4.95 17.92 26.76
N PRO A 631 5.26 16.89 25.96
CA PRO A 631 6.32 15.93 26.28
C PRO A 631 7.66 16.59 26.61
N VAL A 632 8.01 17.67 25.89
CA VAL A 632 9.23 18.46 26.16
C VAL A 632 9.26 19.05 27.58
N THR A 633 8.10 19.45 28.12
CA THR A 633 7.99 19.99 29.47
C THR A 633 8.30 18.94 30.53
N VAL A 634 7.90 17.68 30.29
CA VAL A 634 8.22 16.55 31.18
C VAL A 634 9.70 16.21 31.11
N ALA A 635 10.27 16.15 29.90
CA ALA A 635 11.70 15.90 29.70
C ALA A 635 12.58 16.94 30.42
N GLU A 636 12.27 18.23 30.25
CA GLU A 636 13.03 19.34 30.86
C GLU A 636 13.09 19.29 32.40
N ARG A 637 12.02 18.82 33.06
CA ARG A 637 11.89 18.88 34.52
C ARG A 637 12.14 17.56 35.23
N CYS A 638 11.81 16.45 34.59
CA CYS A 638 11.89 15.11 35.19
C CYS A 638 13.11 14.31 34.70
N GLY A 639 13.86 14.83 33.72
CA GLY A 639 14.95 14.07 33.10
C GLY A 639 14.42 12.85 32.34
N ASP A 640 13.17 12.91 31.88
CA ASP A 640 12.58 11.90 31.00
C ASP A 640 13.23 12.03 29.62
N GLU A 641 14.46 11.55 29.51
CA GLU A 641 15.18 11.52 28.25
C GLU A 641 14.62 10.37 27.39
N PRO A 642 14.37 10.61 26.09
CA PRO A 642 14.11 9.53 25.15
C PRO A 642 15.25 8.51 25.27
N TRP A 643 14.90 7.23 25.41
CA TRP A 643 15.91 6.17 25.51
C TRP A 643 16.71 5.96 24.21
N SER A 644 16.22 6.55 23.14
CA SER A 644 16.73 6.57 21.80
C SER A 644 17.87 7.58 21.62
N PRO A 645 18.90 7.29 20.80
CA PRO A 645 19.84 8.31 20.30
C PRO A 645 19.08 9.48 19.65
N PRO A 646 19.55 10.72 19.80
CA PRO A 646 18.91 11.88 19.18
C PRO A 646 18.90 11.72 17.65
N PRO A 647 17.82 12.15 16.96
CA PRO A 647 17.75 12.11 15.51
C PRO A 647 18.89 12.92 14.88
N PRO A 648 19.33 12.58 13.66
CA PRO A 648 20.21 13.44 12.87
C PRO A 648 19.62 14.84 12.74
N LYS A 649 20.47 15.87 12.75
CA LYS A 649 20.06 17.28 12.68
C LYS A 649 19.83 17.78 11.25
N ASP A 650 20.10 16.93 10.26
CA ASP A 650 19.95 17.29 8.85
C ASP A 650 18.50 17.67 8.55
N SER A 651 18.34 18.73 7.78
CA SER A 651 17.05 19.18 7.27
C SER A 651 17.21 19.66 5.84
N PHE A 652 16.15 19.53 5.04
CA PHE A 652 16.13 19.95 3.65
C PHE A 652 14.78 20.53 3.32
N SER A 653 14.71 21.69 2.67
CA SER A 653 13.44 22.35 2.39
C SER A 653 13.33 22.82 0.94
N VAL A 654 12.11 22.82 0.40
CA VAL A 654 11.74 23.51 -0.85
C VAL A 654 10.58 24.46 -0.57
N GLY A 655 10.46 25.53 -1.35
CA GLY A 655 9.61 26.68 -1.03
C GLY A 655 10.14 27.52 0.14
N GLU A 656 9.43 28.60 0.45
CA GLU A 656 9.76 29.48 1.57
C GLU A 656 9.22 28.90 2.87
N TRP A 657 10.08 28.26 3.66
CA TRP A 657 9.71 27.71 4.97
C TRP A 657 9.73 28.81 6.04
N ALA A 658 8.59 29.05 6.68
CA ALA A 658 8.49 29.85 7.89
C ALA A 658 8.21 28.93 9.09
N GLU A 659 8.82 29.21 10.24
CA GLU A 659 8.44 28.51 11.47
C GLU A 659 7.03 28.93 11.87
N THR A 660 6.06 28.03 11.67
CA THR A 660 4.69 28.26 12.12
C THR A 660 4.62 28.07 13.63
N THR A 661 4.47 29.17 14.38
CA THR A 661 4.03 29.11 15.78
C THR A 661 2.52 29.14 15.81
N SER A 662 1.87 27.97 15.75
CA SER A 662 0.44 27.90 16.05
C SER A 662 0.24 28.12 17.55
N GLU A 663 -0.65 29.04 17.93
CA GLU A 663 -1.04 29.15 19.34
C GLU A 663 -1.70 27.84 19.79
N PRO A 664 -1.35 27.31 20.98
CA PRO A 664 -1.95 26.09 21.49
C PRO A 664 -3.47 26.22 21.60
N SER A 665 -4.20 25.18 21.17
CA SER A 665 -5.67 25.16 21.23
C SER A 665 -6.24 25.07 22.65
N ARG A 666 -5.37 24.82 23.65
CA ARG A 666 -5.71 24.62 25.06
C ARG A 666 -4.63 25.21 25.97
N PRO A 667 -4.94 25.53 27.23
CA PRO A 667 -3.95 26.04 28.18
C PRO A 667 -2.90 24.96 28.49
N MET A 668 -1.71 25.12 27.92
CA MET A 668 -0.55 24.26 28.17
C MET A 668 0.25 24.78 29.38
N VAL A 669 0.49 23.93 30.37
CA VAL A 669 1.34 24.26 31.52
C VAL A 669 2.81 24.16 31.11
N LYS A 670 3.59 25.19 31.45
CA LYS A 670 5.03 25.24 31.16
C LYS A 670 5.84 24.67 32.33
N ALA A 671 7.07 24.24 32.05
CA ALA A 671 7.98 23.67 33.04
C ALA A 671 8.13 24.48 34.34
N LYS A 672 8.16 25.81 34.22
CA LYS A 672 8.31 26.75 35.35
C LYS A 672 7.06 26.86 36.25
N ASP A 673 5.89 26.49 35.71
CA ASP A 673 4.59 26.66 36.36
C ASP A 673 4.14 25.38 37.10
N LEU A 674 4.90 24.28 36.98
CA LEU A 674 4.70 23.04 37.72
C LEU A 674 5.06 23.21 39.20
N SER A 675 4.19 22.72 40.09
CA SER A 675 4.47 22.69 41.54
C SER A 675 5.53 21.64 41.89
N GLU A 676 6.10 21.73 43.10
CA GLU A 676 7.06 20.73 43.58
C GLU A 676 6.45 19.33 43.68
N GLU A 677 5.16 19.24 44.01
CA GLU A 677 4.43 17.96 44.07
C GLU A 677 4.22 17.37 42.66
N ASP A 678 3.84 18.20 41.67
CA ASP A 678 3.70 17.74 40.28
C ASP A 678 5.02 17.16 39.76
N VAL A 679 6.14 17.84 40.03
CA VAL A 679 7.47 17.38 39.62
C VAL A 679 7.84 16.07 40.32
N GLN A 680 7.51 15.89 41.60
CA GLN A 680 7.74 14.65 42.33
C GLN A 680 6.96 13.47 41.74
N ASP A 681 5.68 13.67 41.44
CA ASP A 681 4.82 12.62 40.90
C ASP A 681 5.20 12.26 39.45
N LEU A 682 5.45 13.25 38.59
CA LEU A 682 5.95 13.01 37.23
C LEU A 682 7.31 12.31 37.24
N SER A 683 8.22 12.68 38.14
CA SER A 683 9.52 12.01 38.29
C SER A 683 9.38 10.56 38.76
N LYS A 684 8.43 10.30 39.68
CA LYS A 684 8.13 8.93 40.13
C LYS A 684 7.49 8.11 39.01
N LEU A 685 6.56 8.69 38.23
CA LEU A 685 5.98 8.05 37.04
C LEU A 685 7.04 7.71 36.00
N SER A 686 7.95 8.63 35.66
CA SER A 686 9.05 8.39 34.71
C SER A 686 9.99 7.28 35.21
N SER A 687 10.30 7.26 36.52
CA SER A 687 11.07 6.18 37.13
C SER A 687 10.38 4.81 37.02
N LEU A 688 9.09 4.73 37.33
CA LEU A 688 8.31 3.49 37.19
C LEU A 688 8.20 3.05 35.73
N ALA A 689 7.95 3.98 34.81
CA ALA A 689 7.93 3.73 33.37
C ALA A 689 9.26 3.15 32.86
N SER A 690 10.39 3.71 33.30
CA SER A 690 11.72 3.19 32.99
C SER A 690 11.92 1.74 33.48
N LYS A 691 11.37 1.39 34.64
CA LYS A 691 11.43 0.01 35.18
C LYS A 691 10.53 -0.95 34.39
N LEU A 692 9.32 -0.52 34.03
CA LEU A 692 8.41 -1.28 33.16
C LEU A 692 9.06 -1.55 31.81
N HIS A 693 9.64 -0.53 31.19
CA HIS A 693 10.39 -0.64 29.95
C HIS A 693 11.58 -1.61 30.08
N SER A 694 12.40 -1.46 31.13
CA SER A 694 13.53 -2.36 31.41
C SER A 694 13.12 -3.83 31.55
N ARG A 695 11.93 -4.12 32.09
CA ARG A 695 11.40 -5.48 32.19
C ARG A 695 11.02 -6.04 30.82
N ARG A 696 10.41 -5.23 29.97
CA ARG A 696 10.06 -5.61 28.59
C ARG A 696 11.32 -5.92 27.77
N LEU A 697 12.37 -5.11 27.92
CA LEU A 697 13.68 -5.39 27.31
C LEU A 697 14.29 -6.72 27.77
N LYS A 698 14.15 -7.08 29.06
CA LYS A 698 14.59 -8.39 29.57
C LYS A 698 13.79 -9.56 28.99
N LYS A 699 12.57 -9.32 28.52
CA LYS A 699 11.72 -10.28 27.81
C LYS A 699 11.99 -10.33 26.30
N GLY A 700 12.97 -9.58 25.80
CA GLY A 700 13.29 -9.54 24.37
C GLY A 700 12.55 -8.46 23.57
N ALA A 701 11.95 -7.45 24.23
CA ALA A 701 11.43 -6.29 23.52
C ALA A 701 12.55 -5.60 22.72
N VAL A 702 12.21 -5.12 21.52
CA VAL A 702 13.17 -4.44 20.64
C VAL A 702 13.58 -3.13 21.32
N PRO A 703 14.89 -2.84 21.43
CA PRO A 703 15.38 -1.70 22.16
C PRO A 703 15.00 -0.39 21.47
N TYR A 704 15.56 -0.11 20.32
CA TYR A 704 15.40 1.18 19.68
C TYR A 704 15.27 1.00 18.17
N TYR A 705 14.57 1.94 17.54
CA TYR A 705 14.41 2.05 16.10
C TYR A 705 14.88 3.43 15.63
N PHE A 706 15.75 3.44 14.63
CA PHE A 706 16.29 4.67 14.06
C PHE A 706 15.18 5.63 13.61
N SER A 707 15.32 6.90 13.99
CA SER A 707 14.50 7.99 13.47
C SER A 707 14.45 7.94 11.94
N ARG A 708 13.25 8.08 11.39
CA ARG A 708 13.00 8.07 9.96
C ARG A 708 12.90 9.48 9.43
N PRO A 709 13.20 9.71 8.15
CA PRO A 709 12.90 10.98 7.53
C PRO A 709 11.40 11.15 7.34
N GLU A 710 10.93 12.37 7.61
CA GLU A 710 9.54 12.78 7.54
C GLU A 710 9.42 14.14 6.86
N ALA A 711 8.35 14.30 6.10
CA ALA A 711 7.98 15.56 5.48
C ALA A 711 7.01 16.32 6.39
N GLU A 712 7.35 17.57 6.70
CA GLU A 712 6.44 18.59 7.19
C GLU A 712 6.05 19.49 6.02
N VAL A 713 4.79 19.91 5.97
CA VAL A 713 4.26 20.67 4.82
C VAL A 713 3.45 21.86 5.30
N SER A 714 3.78 23.06 4.80
CA SER A 714 2.98 24.28 5.00
C SER A 714 2.28 24.67 3.70
N PHE A 715 1.02 25.11 3.83
CA PHE A 715 0.18 25.60 2.74
C PHE A 715 -0.04 27.13 2.80
N ASP A 716 0.75 27.86 3.60
CA ASP A 716 0.55 29.30 3.83
C ASP A 716 0.65 30.13 2.54
N ASN A 717 1.48 29.70 1.58
CA ASN A 717 1.72 30.36 0.30
C ASN A 717 0.86 29.82 -0.85
N VAL A 718 -0.25 29.13 -0.54
CA VAL A 718 -1.08 28.44 -1.53
C VAL A 718 -2.47 29.06 -1.59
N GLU A 719 -2.88 29.46 -2.80
CA GLU A 719 -4.26 29.83 -3.10
C GLU A 719 -4.90 28.79 -4.03
N VAL A 720 -6.04 28.23 -3.62
CA VAL A 720 -6.80 27.26 -4.42
C VAL A 720 -8.15 27.87 -4.80
N ILE A 721 -8.33 28.16 -6.09
CA ILE A 721 -9.59 28.64 -6.66
C ILE A 721 -10.37 27.43 -7.17
N LYS A 722 -11.55 27.16 -6.59
CA LYS A 722 -12.45 26.08 -7.00
C LYS A 722 -13.53 26.57 -7.97
N THR A 723 -13.81 25.83 -9.03
CA THR A 723 -14.99 26.03 -9.89
C THR A 723 -16.24 25.37 -9.29
N PRO A 724 -17.47 25.68 -9.76
CA PRO A 724 -18.69 25.00 -9.29
C PRO A 724 -18.65 23.48 -9.41
N ASP A 725 -17.98 22.94 -10.43
CA ASP A 725 -17.79 21.50 -10.65
C ASP A 725 -16.61 20.91 -9.84
N SER A 726 -16.08 21.69 -8.88
CA SER A 726 -14.95 21.32 -8.01
C SER A 726 -13.65 21.00 -8.76
N PHE A 727 -13.37 21.70 -9.86
CA PHE A 727 -12.03 21.76 -10.44
C PHE A 727 -11.22 22.85 -9.73
N MET A 728 -9.91 22.67 -9.64
CA MET A 728 -9.01 23.48 -8.85
C MET A 728 -7.97 24.18 -9.74
N ARG A 729 -7.80 25.49 -9.54
CA ARG A 729 -6.64 26.26 -10.00
C ARG A 729 -5.80 26.64 -8.80
N CYS A 730 -4.50 26.40 -8.87
CA CYS A 730 -3.58 26.49 -7.75
C CYS A 730 -2.49 27.52 -8.04
N ASN A 731 -2.53 28.66 -7.35
CA ASN A 731 -1.45 29.64 -7.33
C ASN A 731 -0.53 29.35 -6.14
N GLY A 732 0.78 29.48 -6.38
CA GLY A 732 1.80 29.08 -5.40
C GLY A 732 1.88 27.58 -5.20
N ASP A 733 2.77 27.16 -4.30
CA ASP A 733 3.05 25.76 -3.98
C ASP A 733 3.33 25.62 -2.49
N PRO A 734 3.01 24.44 -1.89
CA PRO A 734 3.31 24.22 -0.48
C PRO A 734 4.82 24.24 -0.22
N SER A 735 5.22 24.74 0.94
CA SER A 735 6.60 24.60 1.41
C SER A 735 6.74 23.21 2.04
N ILE A 736 7.78 22.47 1.67
CA ILE A 736 8.01 21.10 2.17
C ILE A 736 9.37 21.08 2.87
N ARG A 737 9.40 20.62 4.13
CA ARG A 737 10.61 20.45 4.92
C ARG A 737 10.78 18.98 5.30
N ILE A 738 11.91 18.39 4.94
CA ILE A 738 12.30 17.03 5.30
C ILE A 738 13.22 17.10 6.52
N ILE A 739 12.85 16.40 7.57
CA ILE A 739 13.64 16.26 8.81
C ILE A 739 13.64 14.79 9.21
N TYR A 740 14.53 14.39 10.11
CA TYR A 740 14.33 13.15 10.83
C TYR A 740 13.28 13.37 11.91
N GLY A 741 12.27 12.48 11.94
CA GLY A 741 11.13 12.53 12.86
C GLY A 741 11.59 12.91 14.26
N ARG A 742 10.99 14.00 14.77
CA ARG A 742 11.29 14.48 16.11
C ARG A 742 10.82 13.40 17.07
N GLN A 743 11.71 12.90 17.92
CA GLN A 743 11.34 12.04 19.04
C GLN A 743 10.57 12.90 20.06
N THR A 744 9.30 13.17 19.73
CA THR A 744 8.38 13.96 20.54
C THR A 744 7.68 13.10 21.59
N GLY A 745 7.79 11.78 21.49
CA GLY A 745 7.24 10.84 22.45
C GLY A 745 8.02 10.83 23.77
N SER A 746 7.30 10.90 24.87
CA SER A 746 7.83 10.68 26.21
C SER A 746 7.94 9.17 26.49
N MET A 747 9.07 8.73 27.07
CA MET A 747 9.24 7.33 27.50
C MET A 747 8.22 6.97 28.60
N LEU A 748 7.90 7.94 29.46
CA LEU A 748 6.83 7.84 30.44
C LEU A 748 5.50 7.48 29.76
N VAL A 749 5.07 8.28 28.78
CA VAL A 749 3.76 8.10 28.12
C VAL A 749 3.68 6.75 27.42
N SER A 750 4.62 6.45 26.51
CA SER A 750 4.62 5.20 25.74
C SER A 750 4.59 3.96 26.64
N SER A 751 5.41 3.93 27.70
CA SER A 751 5.46 2.79 28.62
C SER A 751 4.17 2.61 29.44
N ILE A 752 3.51 3.71 29.81
CA ILE A 752 2.27 3.68 30.57
C ILE A 752 1.09 3.30 29.69
N MET A 753 1.03 3.76 28.43
CA MET A 753 0.02 3.30 27.46
C MET A 753 0.14 1.79 27.18
N GLN A 754 1.36 1.29 27.12
CA GLN A 754 1.61 -0.15 26.96
C GLN A 754 1.18 -0.95 28.19
N LEU A 755 1.37 -0.41 29.39
CA LEU A 755 0.84 -0.99 30.62
C LEU A 755 -0.70 -1.03 30.62
N ALA A 756 -1.36 0.04 30.18
CA ALA A 756 -2.82 0.07 30.07
C ALA A 756 -3.35 -0.99 29.10
N GLY A 757 -2.70 -1.16 27.94
CA GLY A 757 -3.05 -2.22 26.99
C GLY A 757 -2.77 -3.64 27.52
N GLU A 758 -1.73 -3.82 28.33
CA GLU A 758 -1.46 -5.08 29.06
C GLU A 758 -2.55 -5.36 30.10
N VAL A 759 -2.98 -4.35 30.88
CA VAL A 759 -4.09 -4.47 31.84
C VAL A 759 -5.40 -4.80 31.14
N ALA A 760 -5.74 -4.08 30.07
CA ALA A 760 -6.93 -4.35 29.26
C ALA A 760 -6.93 -5.78 28.72
N GLY A 761 -5.79 -6.23 28.18
CA GLY A 761 -5.63 -7.59 27.68
C GLY A 761 -5.83 -8.65 28.76
N ARG A 762 -5.15 -8.51 29.90
CA ARG A 762 -5.26 -9.43 31.05
C ARG A 762 -6.69 -9.49 31.58
N TRP A 763 -7.31 -8.33 31.79
CA TRP A 763 -8.68 -8.23 32.30
C TRP A 763 -9.69 -8.93 31.38
N CYS A 764 -9.57 -8.74 30.06
CA CYS A 764 -10.43 -9.41 29.08
C CYS A 764 -10.23 -10.92 29.07
N ILE A 765 -8.99 -11.40 29.16
CA ILE A 765 -8.66 -12.84 29.17
C ILE A 765 -9.32 -13.53 30.37
N GLU A 766 -9.17 -12.96 31.56
CA GLU A 766 -9.71 -13.55 32.78
C GLU A 766 -11.24 -13.65 32.75
N ARG A 767 -11.92 -12.70 32.10
CA ARG A 767 -13.39 -12.69 31.95
C ARG A 767 -13.90 -13.37 30.67
N GLY A 768 -13.01 -13.96 29.87
CA GLY A 768 -13.36 -14.64 28.62
C GLY A 768 -13.85 -13.70 27.50
N VAL A 769 -13.58 -12.40 27.60
CA VAL A 769 -14.04 -11.36 26.68
C VAL A 769 -13.18 -11.35 25.40
N PRO A 770 -13.75 -11.63 24.21
CA PRO A 770 -13.03 -11.55 22.97
C PRO A 770 -12.79 -10.09 22.56
N VAL A 771 -11.52 -9.74 22.35
CA VAL A 771 -11.06 -8.43 21.87
C VAL A 771 -10.01 -8.62 20.77
N PRO A 772 -9.70 -7.57 19.97
CA PRO A 772 -8.61 -7.60 18.99
C PRO A 772 -7.22 -7.61 19.66
N PHE A 773 -6.81 -8.75 20.22
CA PHE A 773 -5.45 -8.92 20.75
C PHE A 773 -4.40 -8.75 19.64
N ARG A 774 -3.29 -8.08 19.98
CA ARG A 774 -2.12 -7.96 19.11
C ARG A 774 -1.16 -9.09 19.42
N VAL A 775 -0.94 -9.96 18.44
CA VAL A 775 -0.19 -11.21 18.63
C VAL A 775 0.89 -11.35 17.58
N GLN A 776 1.98 -12.03 17.94
CA GLN A 776 3.04 -12.43 17.02
C GLN A 776 3.20 -13.96 17.07
N PRO A 777 2.33 -14.72 16.35
CA PRO A 777 2.30 -16.17 16.44
C PRO A 777 3.64 -16.80 16.06
N ARG A 778 4.29 -16.25 15.02
CA ARG A 778 5.58 -16.72 14.55
C ARG A 778 6.72 -16.44 15.54
N ALA A 779 6.68 -15.29 16.21
CA ALA A 779 7.62 -15.02 17.29
C ALA A 779 7.47 -16.01 18.43
N ALA A 780 6.23 -16.39 18.77
CA ALA A 780 5.96 -17.40 19.79
C ALA A 780 6.56 -18.77 19.40
N GLU A 781 6.46 -19.18 18.13
CA GLU A 781 7.07 -20.41 17.60
C GLU A 781 8.61 -20.36 17.64
N ASN A 782 9.21 -19.18 17.42
CA ASN A 782 10.65 -18.97 17.33
C ASN A 782 11.27 -18.36 18.61
N ALA A 783 10.58 -18.42 19.75
CA ALA A 783 10.95 -17.67 20.96
C ALA A 783 12.42 -17.86 21.39
N LYS A 784 12.94 -19.09 21.32
CA LYS A 784 14.34 -19.38 21.66
C LYS A 784 15.34 -18.71 20.70
N ALA A 785 15.11 -18.83 19.40
CA ALA A 785 15.98 -18.24 18.38
C ALA A 785 15.92 -16.70 18.42
N LEU A 786 14.76 -16.14 18.73
CA LEU A 786 14.59 -14.70 18.95
C LEU A 786 15.32 -14.21 20.19
N GLN A 787 15.30 -14.97 21.27
CA GLN A 787 16.05 -14.65 22.47
C GLN A 787 17.57 -14.62 22.19
N GLU A 788 18.09 -15.63 21.49
CA GLU A 788 19.48 -15.68 21.05
C GLU A 788 19.83 -14.51 20.10
N PHE A 789 18.91 -14.14 19.20
CA PHE A 789 19.05 -12.96 18.35
C PHE A 789 19.13 -11.68 19.18
N ALA A 790 18.22 -11.49 20.14
CA ALA A 790 18.15 -10.32 21.01
C ALA A 790 19.45 -10.16 21.82
N GLU A 791 19.95 -11.24 22.42
CA GLU A 791 21.19 -11.23 23.19
C GLU A 791 22.42 -10.83 22.35
N ARG A 792 22.45 -11.23 21.07
CA ARG A 792 23.55 -10.91 20.15
C ARG A 792 23.44 -9.51 19.53
N CYS A 793 22.24 -9.09 19.14
CA CYS A 793 22.03 -7.93 18.28
C CYS A 793 21.54 -6.67 19.03
N TYR A 794 20.78 -6.81 20.13
CA TYR A 794 20.26 -5.65 20.86
C TYR A 794 21.32 -4.83 21.60
N PRO A 795 22.45 -5.39 22.08
CA PRO A 795 23.54 -4.58 22.60
C PRO A 795 24.08 -3.56 21.58
N LYS A 796 24.11 -3.89 20.28
CA LYS A 796 24.50 -2.97 19.21
C LYS A 796 23.55 -1.78 19.11
N LEU A 797 22.25 -2.06 19.04
CA LEU A 797 21.20 -1.04 18.98
C LEU A 797 21.26 -0.09 20.18
N ARG A 798 21.52 -0.61 21.39
CA ARG A 798 21.69 0.20 22.60
C ARG A 798 22.91 1.11 22.57
N ASN A 799 23.93 0.75 21.80
CA ASN A 799 25.12 1.55 21.57
C ASN A 799 24.96 2.53 20.38
N GLY A 800 23.76 2.61 19.78
CA GLY A 800 23.50 3.46 18.62
C GLY A 800 23.99 2.87 17.29
N GLU A 801 24.42 1.60 17.27
CA GLU A 801 24.88 0.93 16.05
C GLU A 801 23.69 0.27 15.31
N PRO A 802 23.49 0.54 14.01
CA PRO A 802 22.41 -0.08 13.25
C PRO A 802 22.65 -1.56 12.99
N LEU A 803 21.56 -2.33 12.96
CA LEU A 803 21.62 -3.71 12.48
C LEU A 803 21.96 -3.73 10.99
N THR A 804 22.75 -4.73 10.58
CA THR A 804 23.00 -4.97 9.16
C THR A 804 21.72 -5.42 8.45
N SER A 805 21.66 -5.29 7.13
CA SER A 805 20.50 -5.76 6.34
C SER A 805 20.23 -7.26 6.52
N GLU A 806 21.26 -8.06 6.81
CA GLU A 806 21.13 -9.49 7.12
C GLU A 806 20.53 -9.74 8.49
N GLU A 807 20.98 -9.01 9.50
CA GLU A 807 20.42 -9.07 10.86
C GLU A 807 18.95 -8.63 10.87
N TRP A 808 18.60 -7.57 10.12
CA TRP A 808 17.20 -7.16 9.95
C TRP A 808 16.34 -8.24 9.28
N ARG A 809 16.82 -8.85 8.20
CA ARG A 809 16.13 -9.97 7.54
C ARG A 809 15.92 -11.14 8.48
N SER A 810 16.94 -11.47 9.28
CA SER A 810 16.87 -12.52 10.30
C SER A 810 15.84 -12.20 11.39
N PHE A 811 15.82 -10.97 11.91
CA PHE A 811 14.82 -10.53 12.87
C PHE A 811 13.40 -10.68 12.32
N MET A 812 13.11 -10.07 11.17
CA MET A 812 11.77 -10.10 10.55
C MET A 812 11.33 -11.53 10.23
N PHE A 813 12.27 -12.40 9.85
CA PHE A 813 12.01 -13.81 9.63
C PHE A 813 11.62 -14.55 10.92
N LEU A 814 12.31 -14.27 12.02
CA LEU A 814 12.07 -14.93 13.29
C LEU A 814 10.81 -14.41 14.00
N SER A 815 10.60 -13.09 14.01
CA SER A 815 9.48 -12.43 14.69
C SER A 815 8.17 -12.53 13.91
N GLY A 816 8.24 -12.48 12.58
CA GLY A 816 7.04 -12.34 11.74
C GLY A 816 6.36 -10.98 11.90
N GLY A 817 5.18 -10.84 11.31
CA GLY A 817 4.34 -9.65 11.52
C GLY A 817 3.46 -9.81 12.75
N THR A 818 2.98 -8.68 13.27
CA THR A 818 1.88 -8.68 14.23
C THR A 818 0.56 -8.89 13.50
N ASP A 819 -0.29 -9.71 14.09
CA ASP A 819 -1.64 -9.95 13.64
C ASP A 819 -2.65 -9.60 14.74
N ILE A 820 -3.91 -9.44 14.34
CA ILE A 820 -5.04 -9.26 15.24
C ILE A 820 -5.69 -10.63 15.45
N SER A 821 -6.04 -10.97 16.69
CA SER A 821 -6.65 -12.26 17.02
C SER A 821 -7.63 -12.11 18.18
N THR A 822 -8.72 -12.89 18.16
CA THR A 822 -9.60 -13.08 19.34
C THR A 822 -8.97 -14.02 20.37
N GLN A 823 -7.98 -14.82 19.96
CA GLN A 823 -7.18 -15.64 20.87
C GLN A 823 -5.98 -14.83 21.36
N PRO A 824 -5.76 -14.77 22.67
CA PRO A 824 -4.62 -14.06 23.23
C PRO A 824 -3.31 -14.75 22.87
N GLY A 825 -2.24 -13.97 22.75
CA GLY A 825 -0.89 -14.46 22.47
C GLY A 825 0.16 -13.37 22.68
N PRO A 826 1.45 -13.75 22.74
CA PRO A 826 2.53 -12.82 23.03
C PRO A 826 2.82 -11.88 21.86
N ASN A 827 3.24 -10.66 22.20
CA ASN A 827 3.90 -9.72 21.30
C ASN A 827 5.37 -9.61 21.72
N PHE A 828 6.24 -10.32 21.00
CA PHE A 828 7.68 -10.39 21.30
C PHE A 828 8.36 -9.03 21.13
N ALA A 829 8.04 -8.29 20.05
CA ALA A 829 8.65 -6.99 19.76
C ALA A 829 8.44 -5.98 20.90
N MET A 830 7.31 -6.07 21.61
CA MET A 830 7.03 -5.26 22.79
C MET A 830 7.48 -5.88 24.12
N GLY A 831 7.78 -7.18 24.15
CA GLY A 831 8.04 -7.94 25.38
C GLY A 831 6.83 -8.06 26.29
N ILE A 832 5.61 -8.15 25.72
CA ILE A 832 4.34 -8.24 26.46
C ILE A 832 3.66 -9.59 26.14
N ASP A 833 3.14 -10.26 27.16
CA ASP A 833 2.56 -11.61 27.02
C ASP A 833 1.17 -11.58 26.38
N TYR A 834 0.38 -10.54 26.67
CA TYR A 834 -0.94 -10.29 26.08
C TYR A 834 -1.19 -8.79 26.00
N TYR A 835 -1.59 -8.30 24.83
CA TYR A 835 -1.79 -6.87 24.61
C TYR A 835 -3.00 -6.60 23.71
N THR A 836 -3.75 -5.55 24.01
CA THR A 836 -4.78 -4.97 23.14
C THR A 836 -4.69 -3.45 23.18
N LYS A 837 -5.02 -2.77 22.08
CA LYS A 837 -5.06 -1.30 22.03
C LYS A 837 -6.36 -0.83 22.70
N ALA A 838 -6.25 0.06 23.69
CA ALA A 838 -7.40 0.54 24.47
C ALA A 838 -7.26 2.01 24.93
N THR A 839 -6.27 2.74 24.41
CA THR A 839 -5.86 4.05 24.92
C THR A 839 -6.18 5.21 23.98
N SER A 840 -6.78 4.97 22.82
CA SER A 840 -7.11 6.04 21.87
C SER A 840 -8.44 5.87 21.11
N PRO A 841 -9.58 5.74 21.80
CA PRO A 841 -10.89 5.46 21.19
C PRO A 841 -11.47 6.63 20.38
N LEU A 842 -10.97 7.86 20.49
CA LEU A 842 -11.40 8.99 19.65
C LEU A 842 -10.77 8.97 18.26
N ARG A 843 -9.63 8.28 18.10
CA ARG A 843 -8.87 8.23 16.84
C ARG A 843 -8.59 6.83 16.31
N ARG A 844 -8.92 5.75 17.03
CA ARG A 844 -8.79 4.36 16.59
C ARG A 844 -10.06 3.55 16.89
N TYR A 845 -10.64 2.95 15.86
CA TYR A 845 -11.84 2.13 15.98
C TYR A 845 -11.60 0.83 16.78
N SER A 846 -10.39 0.26 16.71
CA SER A 846 -10.05 -0.93 17.52
C SER A 846 -10.18 -0.66 19.02
N ASP A 847 -9.79 0.53 19.46
CA ASP A 847 -9.82 0.92 20.86
C ASP A 847 -11.27 1.16 21.31
N LEU A 848 -12.07 1.85 20.48
CA LEU A 848 -13.50 2.02 20.71
C LEU A 848 -14.23 0.66 20.82
N LEU A 849 -13.86 -0.30 19.98
CA LEU A 849 -14.40 -1.67 20.04
C LEU A 849 -14.04 -2.35 21.36
N VAL A 850 -12.80 -2.23 21.82
CA VAL A 850 -12.36 -2.77 23.11
C VAL A 850 -13.15 -2.13 24.26
N HIS A 851 -13.41 -0.83 24.21
CA HIS A 851 -14.21 -0.13 25.21
C HIS A 851 -15.65 -0.68 25.27
N TRP A 852 -16.33 -0.85 24.13
CA TRP A 852 -17.67 -1.45 24.10
C TRP A 852 -17.72 -2.85 24.72
N GLN A 853 -16.69 -3.66 24.50
CA GLN A 853 -16.60 -5.01 25.08
C GLN A 853 -16.41 -4.98 26.60
N ILE A 854 -15.52 -4.11 27.07
CA ILE A 854 -15.24 -3.94 28.50
C ILE A 854 -16.47 -3.38 29.23
N GLU A 855 -17.09 -2.33 28.71
CA GLU A 855 -18.25 -1.70 29.34
C GLU A 855 -19.46 -2.64 29.41
N ALA A 856 -19.74 -3.38 28.33
CA ALA A 856 -20.80 -4.39 28.36
C ALA A 856 -20.54 -5.46 29.43
N THR A 857 -19.28 -5.84 29.63
CA THR A 857 -18.88 -6.79 30.67
C THR A 857 -19.03 -6.20 32.08
N LEU A 858 -18.65 -4.94 32.29
CA LEU A 858 -18.85 -4.26 33.58
C LEU A 858 -20.33 -4.16 33.95
N LEU A 859 -21.19 -3.82 32.98
CA LEU A 859 -22.63 -3.74 33.18
C LEU A 859 -23.24 -5.12 33.49
N GLU A 860 -22.76 -6.17 32.83
CA GLU A 860 -23.22 -7.55 33.08
C GLU A 860 -22.76 -8.06 34.45
N GLU A 861 -21.52 -7.76 34.89
CA GLU A 861 -21.04 -8.05 36.24
C GLU A 861 -21.90 -7.35 37.31
N GLU A 862 -22.24 -6.08 37.10
CA GLU A 862 -23.12 -5.31 37.98
C GLU A 862 -24.54 -5.92 38.03
N GLN A 863 -25.11 -6.25 36.87
CA GLN A 863 -26.44 -6.86 36.77
C GLN A 863 -26.51 -8.23 37.47
N ARG A 864 -25.45 -9.04 37.38
CA ARG A 864 -25.37 -10.36 38.03
C ARG A 864 -24.95 -10.28 39.50
N GLY A 865 -24.37 -9.16 39.93
CA GLY A 865 -23.81 -8.99 41.27
C GLY A 865 -22.60 -9.89 41.56
N GLN A 866 -21.90 -10.37 40.54
CA GLN A 866 -20.73 -11.25 40.66
C GLN A 866 -19.76 -11.02 39.50
N THR A 867 -18.48 -11.34 39.72
CA THR A 867 -17.49 -11.29 38.66
C THR A 867 -17.72 -12.37 37.59
N LEU A 868 -17.37 -12.04 36.35
CA LEU A 868 -17.35 -12.92 35.18
C LEU A 868 -15.99 -13.59 34.97
N GLU A 869 -15.09 -13.60 35.96
CA GLU A 869 -13.85 -14.37 35.86
C GLU A 869 -14.11 -15.86 35.58
N GLY A 870 -13.41 -16.42 34.58
CA GLY A 870 -13.61 -17.77 34.07
C GLY A 870 -14.84 -17.95 33.17
N ASN A 871 -15.58 -16.88 32.86
CA ASN A 871 -16.73 -16.91 31.97
C ASN A 871 -16.36 -17.39 30.55
N LYS A 872 -17.31 -18.06 29.90
CA LYS A 872 -17.19 -18.57 28.52
C LYS A 872 -18.33 -18.13 27.61
N ASP A 873 -19.38 -17.53 28.18
CA ASP A 873 -20.52 -17.04 27.45
C ASP A 873 -20.24 -15.61 26.98
N ASP A 874 -20.18 -15.41 25.67
CA ASP A 874 -19.95 -14.10 25.04
C ASP A 874 -21.21 -13.56 24.35
N SER A 875 -22.39 -14.14 24.60
CA SER A 875 -23.63 -13.77 23.92
C SER A 875 -24.20 -12.41 24.32
N PHE A 876 -23.87 -11.92 25.52
CA PHE A 876 -24.27 -10.61 26.01
C PHE A 876 -23.42 -9.47 25.41
N LEU A 877 -22.29 -9.80 24.80
CA LEU A 877 -21.36 -8.82 24.29
C LEU A 877 -21.84 -8.20 22.97
N PRO A 878 -21.52 -6.92 22.71
CA PRO A 878 -21.90 -6.27 21.46
C PRO A 878 -21.33 -6.98 20.22
N PHE A 879 -20.14 -7.56 20.36
CA PHE A 879 -19.53 -8.37 19.30
C PHE A 879 -19.06 -9.72 19.87
N PRO A 880 -19.89 -10.77 19.79
CA PRO A 880 -19.47 -12.11 20.17
C PRO A 880 -18.26 -12.58 19.35
N ARG A 881 -17.50 -13.55 19.84
CA ARG A 881 -16.26 -14.02 19.22
C ARG A 881 -16.43 -14.42 17.76
N ALA A 882 -17.54 -15.08 17.43
CA ALA A 882 -17.84 -15.50 16.06
C ALA A 882 -17.96 -14.29 15.11
N VAL A 883 -18.64 -13.22 15.53
CA VAL A 883 -18.80 -11.99 14.75
C VAL A 883 -17.46 -11.29 14.58
N LEU A 884 -16.65 -11.20 15.64
CA LEU A 884 -15.31 -10.64 15.55
C LEU A 884 -14.44 -11.40 14.54
N GLU A 885 -14.37 -12.72 14.64
CA GLU A 885 -13.51 -13.55 13.79
C GLU A 885 -13.93 -13.56 12.32
N GLU A 886 -15.24 -13.61 12.05
CA GLU A 886 -15.78 -13.81 10.70
C GLU A 886 -16.06 -12.50 9.95
N GLU A 887 -16.47 -11.44 10.65
CA GLU A 887 -16.95 -10.20 10.01
C GLU A 887 -16.02 -9.00 10.26
N ILE A 888 -15.57 -8.78 11.50
CA ILE A 888 -14.91 -7.52 11.88
C ILE A 888 -13.39 -7.58 11.67
N LEU A 889 -12.70 -8.56 12.26
CA LEU A 889 -11.24 -8.62 12.22
C LEU A 889 -10.65 -8.69 10.80
N PRO A 890 -11.23 -9.43 9.83
CA PRO A 890 -10.70 -9.42 8.46
C PRO A 890 -10.70 -8.02 7.83
N LEU A 891 -11.76 -7.25 8.03
CA LEU A 891 -11.86 -5.87 7.53
C LEU A 891 -10.95 -4.92 8.29
N LEU A 892 -10.92 -5.02 9.62
CA LEU A 892 -10.09 -4.19 10.49
C LEU A 892 -8.61 -4.29 10.10
N ARG A 893 -8.09 -5.50 9.86
CA ARG A 893 -6.71 -5.73 9.41
C ARG A 893 -6.36 -4.97 8.13
N VAL A 894 -7.26 -5.00 7.14
CA VAL A 894 -7.00 -4.34 5.85
C VAL A 894 -7.08 -2.82 6.00
N ARG A 895 -8.08 -2.32 6.74
CA ARG A 895 -8.26 -0.89 6.94
C ARG A 895 -7.14 -0.26 7.77
N GLU A 896 -6.77 -0.83 8.92
CA GLU A 896 -5.66 -0.33 9.75
C GLU A 896 -4.36 -0.31 8.95
N ARG A 897 -4.09 -1.37 8.18
CA ARG A 897 -2.92 -1.42 7.31
C ARG A 897 -2.92 -0.32 6.25
N HIS A 898 -4.05 -0.11 5.56
CA HIS A 898 -4.15 0.92 4.52
C HIS A 898 -4.01 2.32 5.10
N ALA A 899 -4.61 2.58 6.25
CA ALA A 899 -4.49 3.86 6.93
C ALA A 899 -3.03 4.12 7.38
N LYS A 900 -2.34 3.11 7.93
CA LYS A 900 -0.91 3.19 8.26
C LYS A 900 -0.02 3.43 7.04
N LEU A 901 -0.28 2.71 5.94
CA LEU A 901 0.45 2.91 4.69
C LEU A 901 0.22 4.32 4.13
N LEU A 902 -0.97 4.89 4.29
CA LEU A 902 -1.27 6.23 3.83
C LEU A 902 -0.49 7.29 4.62
N ASP A 903 -0.63 7.29 5.95
CA ASP A 903 -0.07 8.36 6.79
C ASP A 903 1.45 8.26 6.94
N GLN A 904 1.97 7.08 7.27
CA GLN A 904 3.35 6.93 7.76
C GLN A 904 4.36 6.46 6.71
N SER A 905 3.88 5.88 5.59
CA SER A 905 4.77 5.25 4.60
C SER A 905 4.66 5.92 3.24
N GLN A 906 3.57 5.69 2.53
CA GLN A 906 3.44 6.06 1.13
C GLN A 906 3.13 7.55 0.96
N GLY A 907 2.27 8.14 1.79
CA GLY A 907 1.99 9.57 1.76
C GLY A 907 3.21 10.41 2.14
N ASN A 908 3.91 10.05 3.22
CA ASN A 908 5.17 10.68 3.61
C ASN A 908 6.24 10.57 2.50
N ARG A 909 6.43 9.37 1.93
CA ARG A 909 7.36 9.14 0.81
C ARG A 909 7.00 9.98 -0.41
N GLU A 910 5.72 10.08 -0.77
CA GLU A 910 5.29 10.94 -1.87
C GLU A 910 5.66 12.41 -1.62
N TRP A 911 5.44 12.95 -0.42
CA TRP A 911 5.89 14.31 -0.07
C TRP A 911 7.41 14.49 -0.15
N MET A 912 8.19 13.52 0.34
CA MET A 912 9.65 13.54 0.20
C MET A 912 10.09 13.54 -1.27
N LEU A 913 9.46 12.72 -2.11
CA LEU A 913 9.74 12.67 -3.54
C LEU A 913 9.35 13.95 -4.26
N GLN A 914 8.26 14.60 -3.86
CA GLN A 914 7.91 15.93 -4.37
C GLN A 914 9.01 16.95 -4.05
N ALA A 915 9.56 16.96 -2.83
CA ALA A 915 10.67 17.83 -2.47
C ALA A 915 11.95 17.53 -3.28
N LEU A 916 12.29 16.25 -3.43
CA LEU A 916 13.44 15.82 -4.22
C LEU A 916 13.30 16.24 -5.70
N LEU A 917 12.14 15.98 -6.30
CA LEU A 917 11.86 16.34 -7.68
C LEU A 917 11.90 17.86 -7.89
N ARG A 918 11.36 18.66 -6.97
CA ARG A 918 11.39 20.12 -7.04
C ARG A 918 12.79 20.69 -7.01
N ALA A 919 13.64 20.15 -6.15
CA ALA A 919 15.03 20.56 -6.11
C ALA A 919 15.82 20.09 -7.35
N TRP A 920 15.73 18.81 -7.69
CA TRP A 920 16.50 18.20 -8.79
C TRP A 920 16.08 18.71 -10.17
N LYS A 921 14.78 18.68 -10.48
CA LYS A 921 14.26 18.97 -11.82
C LYS A 921 13.95 20.44 -12.03
N PHE A 922 13.44 21.12 -11.01
CA PHE A 922 12.95 22.50 -11.12
C PHE A 922 13.86 23.54 -10.45
N GLY A 923 14.91 23.11 -9.75
CA GLY A 923 15.96 24.00 -9.23
C GLY A 923 15.57 24.82 -8.02
N GLU A 924 14.57 24.39 -7.23
CA GLU A 924 14.09 25.17 -6.06
C GLU A 924 15.06 25.20 -4.87
N ASN A 925 16.00 24.26 -4.77
CA ASN A 925 17.02 24.28 -3.73
C ASN A 925 18.38 23.85 -4.32
N ALA A 926 19.36 24.76 -4.27
CA ALA A 926 20.70 24.55 -4.80
C ALA A 926 21.61 23.71 -3.88
N ASP A 927 21.20 23.47 -2.64
CA ASP A 927 21.93 22.64 -1.67
C ASP A 927 21.81 21.14 -1.97
N LEU A 928 20.90 20.74 -2.87
CA LEU A 928 20.83 19.36 -3.32
C LEU A 928 22.13 19.01 -4.09
N PRO A 929 22.88 17.99 -3.65
CA PRO A 929 24.12 17.63 -4.32
C PRO A 929 23.85 17.08 -5.72
N LYS A 930 24.83 17.26 -6.62
CA LYS A 930 24.74 16.74 -8.00
C LYS A 930 24.89 15.22 -8.06
N THR A 931 25.73 14.67 -7.19
CA THR A 931 25.99 13.24 -7.08
C THR A 931 25.69 12.76 -5.66
N PHE A 932 25.35 11.48 -5.55
CA PHE A 932 24.96 10.81 -4.32
C PHE A 932 25.80 9.56 -4.14
N ARG A 933 26.00 9.17 -2.88
CA ARG A 933 26.55 7.86 -2.53
C ARG A 933 25.40 6.86 -2.48
N TYR A 934 25.43 5.86 -3.35
CA TYR A 934 24.47 4.77 -3.42
C TYR A 934 25.04 3.50 -2.83
N LYS A 935 24.37 2.91 -1.84
CA LYS A 935 24.77 1.64 -1.22
C LYS A 935 23.83 0.52 -1.63
N VAL A 936 24.36 -0.50 -2.30
CA VAL A 936 23.58 -1.66 -2.76
C VAL A 936 23.13 -2.49 -1.57
N SER A 937 21.82 -2.67 -1.42
CA SER A 937 21.20 -3.48 -0.37
C SER A 937 20.69 -4.83 -0.90
N MET A 938 20.37 -4.92 -2.19
CA MET A 938 19.84 -6.12 -2.83
C MET A 938 20.13 -6.14 -4.33
N VAL A 939 20.43 -7.31 -4.89
CA VAL A 939 20.58 -7.51 -6.34
C VAL A 939 19.53 -8.53 -6.81
N ILE A 940 18.72 -8.17 -7.80
CA ILE A 940 17.62 -9.00 -8.31
C ILE A 940 17.99 -9.57 -9.67
N SER A 941 18.42 -10.84 -9.72
CA SER A 941 18.60 -11.65 -10.94
C SER A 941 19.31 -10.93 -12.10
N LYS A 942 20.31 -10.07 -11.79
CA LYS A 942 21.05 -9.26 -12.77
C LYS A 942 20.18 -8.31 -13.62
N LYS A 943 18.95 -8.02 -13.18
CA LYS A 943 17.98 -7.11 -13.85
C LYS A 943 17.96 -5.73 -13.24
N LEU A 944 18.05 -5.63 -11.92
CA LEU A 944 18.23 -4.36 -11.21
C LEU A 944 18.97 -4.60 -9.88
N ALA A 945 19.59 -3.56 -9.37
CA ALA A 945 20.04 -3.46 -7.99
C ALA A 945 19.16 -2.45 -7.24
N LYS A 946 18.86 -2.76 -5.97
CA LYS A 946 18.21 -1.84 -5.03
C LYS A 946 19.22 -1.42 -3.98
N GLY A 947 19.03 -0.22 -3.46
CA GLY A 947 19.93 0.40 -2.51
C GLY A 947 19.35 1.70 -1.99
N THR A 948 20.12 2.41 -1.19
CA THR A 948 19.76 3.74 -0.69
C THR A 948 20.78 4.77 -1.15
N ILE A 949 20.31 5.97 -1.49
CA ILE A 949 21.17 7.14 -1.66
C ILE A 949 21.33 7.86 -0.32
N ASN A 950 22.47 8.52 -0.11
CA ASN A 950 22.77 9.31 1.08
C ASN A 950 22.01 10.65 1.17
N TRP A 951 20.77 10.69 0.71
CA TRP A 951 19.84 11.81 0.90
C TRP A 951 18.64 11.25 1.68
N PHE A 952 18.66 11.45 3.00
CA PHE A 952 17.67 10.88 3.94
C PHE A 952 17.44 9.37 3.75
N ASP A 953 18.50 8.62 3.45
CA ASP A 953 18.45 7.18 3.16
C ASP A 953 17.37 6.78 2.14
N MET A 954 17.10 7.64 1.16
CA MET A 954 16.06 7.43 0.15
C MET A 954 16.36 6.17 -0.69
N ASP A 955 15.36 5.30 -0.79
CA ASP A 955 15.45 4.10 -1.63
C ASP A 955 15.57 4.47 -3.11
N ALA A 956 16.53 3.86 -3.80
CA ALA A 956 16.76 4.04 -5.22
C ALA A 956 17.07 2.72 -5.95
N THR A 957 16.77 2.71 -7.25
CA THR A 957 16.98 1.55 -8.13
C THR A 957 18.05 1.86 -9.17
N LEU A 958 19.01 0.96 -9.30
CA LEU A 958 20.04 0.98 -10.34
C LEU A 958 19.70 -0.07 -11.40
N GLU A 959 19.36 0.41 -12.60
CA GLU A 959 18.95 -0.42 -13.75
C GLU A 959 20.14 -0.66 -14.70
N PRO A 960 20.05 -1.62 -15.65
CA PRO A 960 21.16 -1.94 -16.54
C PRO A 960 21.60 -0.73 -17.38
N ARG A 961 20.64 0.10 -17.81
CA ARG A 961 20.92 1.38 -18.49
C ARG A 961 21.74 2.35 -17.63
N GLY A 962 21.52 2.33 -16.32
CA GLY A 962 22.23 3.16 -15.36
C GLY A 962 23.68 2.71 -15.09
N MET A 963 24.10 1.55 -15.61
CA MET A 963 25.47 1.02 -15.45
C MET A 963 26.32 1.14 -16.73
N ALA A 964 25.75 1.63 -17.83
CA ALA A 964 26.37 1.54 -19.15
C ALA A 964 27.74 2.23 -19.28
N GLU A 965 28.01 3.24 -18.45
CA GLU A 965 29.21 4.09 -18.54
C GLU A 965 30.27 3.78 -17.47
N VAL A 966 30.02 2.80 -16.58
CA VAL A 966 30.94 2.48 -15.49
C VAL A 966 32.05 1.54 -15.98
N GLU A 967 33.30 1.94 -15.78
CA GLU A 967 34.49 1.13 -16.08
C GLU A 967 35.37 0.91 -14.83
N GLU A 968 35.92 -0.30 -14.68
CA GLU A 968 36.92 -0.68 -13.67
C GLU A 968 38.06 -1.41 -14.39
N ASP A 969 39.30 -0.97 -14.21
CA ASP A 969 40.49 -1.48 -14.92
C ASP A 969 40.35 -1.55 -16.45
N GLY A 970 39.65 -0.58 -17.05
CA GLY A 970 39.42 -0.52 -18.50
C GLY A 970 38.41 -1.56 -19.01
N LYS A 971 37.56 -2.11 -18.13
CA LYS A 971 36.45 -3.00 -18.49
C LYS A 971 35.13 -2.42 -17.99
N HIS A 972 34.11 -2.45 -18.83
CA HIS A 972 32.75 -2.09 -18.41
C HIS A 972 32.25 -3.04 -17.33
N ILE A 973 31.74 -2.46 -16.24
CA ILE A 973 31.07 -3.21 -15.17
C ILE A 973 29.63 -3.46 -15.61
N ALA A 974 29.24 -4.72 -15.75
CA ALA A 974 27.84 -5.04 -15.96
C ALA A 974 27.08 -5.08 -14.63
N LEU A 975 25.76 -4.94 -14.68
CA LEU A 975 24.92 -5.17 -13.50
C LEU A 975 25.09 -6.58 -12.91
N ALA A 976 25.56 -7.54 -13.72
CA ALA A 976 25.90 -8.88 -13.28
C ALA A 976 27.08 -8.96 -12.30
N ASP A 977 27.92 -7.93 -12.26
CA ASP A 977 29.12 -7.84 -11.42
C ASP A 977 28.86 -7.09 -10.10
N VAL A 978 27.71 -6.43 -9.98
CA VAL A 978 27.28 -5.69 -8.79
C VAL A 978 26.94 -6.65 -7.65
N LYS A 979 27.46 -6.38 -6.45
CA LYS A 979 27.25 -7.17 -5.23
C LYS A 979 26.57 -6.38 -4.13
N VAL A 980 25.92 -7.09 -3.21
CA VAL A 980 25.35 -6.47 -2.00
C VAL A 980 26.48 -5.89 -1.15
N GLY A 981 26.31 -4.65 -0.71
CA GLY A 981 27.32 -3.89 0.03
C GLY A 981 28.18 -2.99 -0.83
N ASP A 982 28.19 -3.17 -2.15
CA ASP A 982 28.90 -2.27 -3.07
C ASP A 982 28.38 -0.84 -2.94
N VAL A 983 29.29 0.11 -3.15
CA VAL A 983 29.01 1.53 -3.08
C VAL A 983 29.39 2.18 -4.40
N TYR A 984 28.46 2.97 -4.94
CA TYR A 984 28.67 3.72 -6.17
C TYR A 984 28.45 5.21 -5.92
N GLU A 985 29.23 6.03 -6.61
CA GLU A 985 28.86 7.42 -6.85
C GLU A 985 27.84 7.43 -8.00
N VAL A 986 26.68 8.04 -7.76
CA VAL A 986 25.56 8.04 -8.71
C VAL A 986 25.00 9.44 -8.90
N GLU A 987 24.28 9.66 -9.99
CA GLU A 987 23.39 10.80 -10.17
C GLU A 987 21.94 10.33 -10.32
N LEU A 988 20.98 11.22 -10.07
CA LEU A 988 19.56 10.94 -10.28
C LEU A 988 19.27 10.85 -11.78
N ASP A 989 18.66 9.74 -12.20
CA ASP A 989 18.24 9.49 -13.59
C ASP A 989 16.75 9.83 -13.77
N ASP A 990 15.89 9.37 -12.85
CA ASP A 990 14.47 9.69 -12.78
C ASP A 990 13.98 9.73 -11.33
N VAL A 991 13.06 10.66 -11.03
CA VAL A 991 12.34 10.76 -9.74
C VAL A 991 10.87 10.85 -10.04
N ASN A 992 10.16 9.73 -10.04
CA ASN A 992 8.74 9.70 -10.38
C ASN A 992 7.88 9.58 -9.11
N VAL A 993 7.16 10.65 -8.77
CA VAL A 993 6.34 10.75 -7.55
C VAL A 993 5.16 9.77 -7.59
N HIS A 994 4.50 9.65 -8.74
CA HIS A 994 3.31 8.80 -8.93
C HIS A 994 3.62 7.31 -8.75
N SER A 995 4.68 6.82 -9.36
CA SER A 995 5.13 5.43 -9.20
C SER A 995 5.96 5.20 -7.93
N ARG A 996 6.34 6.29 -7.24
CA ARG A 996 7.20 6.35 -6.04
C ARG A 996 8.60 5.79 -6.26
N GLN A 997 9.11 5.93 -7.48
CA GLN A 997 10.38 5.36 -7.91
C GLN A 997 11.45 6.44 -8.04
N VAL A 998 12.65 6.11 -7.59
CA VAL A 998 13.88 6.86 -7.85
C VAL A 998 14.80 5.91 -8.62
N THR A 999 15.21 6.29 -9.82
CA THR A 999 16.25 5.60 -10.57
C THR A 999 17.53 6.41 -10.56
N VAL A 1000 18.66 5.72 -10.52
CA VAL A 1000 19.99 6.33 -10.48
C VAL A 1000 20.86 5.79 -11.60
N ARG A 1001 21.81 6.63 -12.03
CA ARG A 1001 22.88 6.27 -12.97
C ARG A 1001 24.20 6.26 -12.22
N ALA A 1002 24.90 5.13 -12.27
CA ALA A 1002 26.20 4.98 -11.67
C ALA A 1002 27.28 5.67 -12.53
N LEU A 1003 28.13 6.44 -11.86
CA LEU A 1003 29.26 7.15 -12.47
C LEU A 1003 30.55 6.36 -12.27
N ARG A 1004 30.81 5.93 -11.03
CA ARG A 1004 31.95 5.09 -10.66
C ARG A 1004 31.68 4.30 -9.38
N ARG A 1005 32.42 3.21 -9.19
CA ARG A 1005 32.46 2.47 -7.92
C ARG A 1005 33.35 3.23 -6.92
N LEU A 1006 32.97 3.22 -5.65
CA LEU A 1006 33.73 3.83 -4.56
C LEU A 1006 34.44 2.73 -3.76
N GLU A 1007 35.74 2.90 -3.48
CA GLU A 1007 36.51 1.97 -2.65
C GLU A 1007 36.33 2.25 -1.15
N GLU A 1008 36.65 1.28 -0.29
CA GLU A 1008 36.67 1.46 1.18
C GLU A 1008 37.77 2.46 1.58
N GLY A 1009 37.43 3.75 1.59
CA GLY A 1009 38.36 4.83 1.94
C GLY A 1009 38.03 6.18 1.29
N ASP A 1010 37.25 6.17 0.21
CA ASP A 1010 36.73 7.38 -0.43
C ASP A 1010 35.72 8.05 0.53
N LYS A 1011 36.15 9.12 1.19
CA LYS A 1011 35.31 9.96 2.07
C LYS A 1011 34.53 10.99 1.30
#